data_AF-A0A7V4H1U9-F1
#
_entry.id   AF-A0A7V4H1U9-F1
#
_cell.length_a   1.000
_cell.length_b   1.000
_cell.length_c   1.000
_cell.angle_alpha   90.00
_cell.angle_beta   90.00
_cell.angle_gamma   90.00
#
_symmetry.space_group_name_H-M   'P 1'
#
loop_
_entity.id
_entity.type
_entity.pdbx_description
1 polymer ?
#
loop_
_entity_poly.entity_id
_entity_poly.type
_entity_poly.pdbx_seq_one_letter_code
_entity_poly.pdbx_strand_id
1 'polypeptide(L)'
;MVDELRVENVARSSNWIWACWLNQFSNAAFVSVAPVERKGTLFQFNTDAPSAGECLPCCDSFEELAPGPLHGANHWQTTPATTNVAVQSHTVYHGTRAVQLRQGHAWRGLPAAPGTNLWVDWYARPQPRTAPPRDIAELHWNATAAFYINTNGQVVACSNHTWVAFDTVQVSATNWTRFSVALDQSQQHWSLYVADSVPNTLAVPVFTNLPFHATNGVTLTSFRMSEEAPRASYLDCLAVGAAAPLSVDQDGNGLPDTWEATYLGGTGVDPAADSDSDGVSNFHEFLAGTHPGDSNSYLRIIGLDLESPTSSNIVVKVAGGSFLGGSPYTAAGDAPRRTFGVQAANEDVTLPKLRLTNLTALLSGTSVWTDVGAAALYTSRYYAVSVAFAGASYTNREEWALHAQPRLAGQRYLICVPVDYGSPEANNLRGTLGQQLARGLRPGATAAEADKLCYMDAAGLWQEFYLFTNANGTPYWSDEISGTSTADVPVYPGMALWVVRGSGTAQRANAVFTGRSFTTQSVVTLNFTTNYGGWTAFGWPLPQPRWHRNLGPATPVDTLGFYPLGRGGTQWDSKAYPGQVGDQIWVWEDNTYRRWYWLIDHVGTNYNGRWWDNAATGVWKFANFALEVGRGYYYGHTTNWGATNFLWRPTPP
;
A
#
# COMPACT_ATOMS: atom_id res chain seq x y z
N MET A 1 7.44 64.32 -42.17
CA MET A 1 7.30 62.85 -42.30
C MET A 1 6.90 62.35 -40.93
N VAL A 2 5.75 61.70 -40.83
CA VAL A 2 5.34 61.03 -39.58
C VAL A 2 6.07 59.69 -39.59
N ASP A 3 6.94 59.47 -38.61
CA ASP A 3 7.79 58.27 -38.53
C ASP A 3 7.07 57.11 -37.81
N GLU A 4 6.15 57.43 -36.90
CA GLU A 4 5.29 56.45 -36.21
C GLU A 4 3.96 57.09 -35.83
N LEU A 5 2.86 56.34 -35.93
CA LEU A 5 1.60 56.68 -35.27
C LEU A 5 1.05 55.46 -34.54
N ARG A 6 0.79 55.63 -33.24
CA ARG A 6 0.11 54.65 -32.39
C ARG A 6 -1.37 54.97 -32.32
N VAL A 7 -2.19 53.93 -32.44
CA VAL A 7 -3.65 54.02 -32.27
C VAL A 7 -4.02 53.33 -30.97
N GLU A 8 -4.50 54.11 -30.01
CA GLU A 8 -5.10 53.59 -28.78
C GLU A 8 -6.63 53.71 -28.87
N ASN A 9 -7.36 52.77 -28.28
CA ASN A 9 -8.84 52.68 -28.28
C ASN A 9 -9.52 52.37 -29.63
N VAL A 10 -9.07 51.33 -30.34
CA VAL A 10 -9.80 50.79 -31.51
C VAL A 10 -11.07 50.06 -31.04
N ALA A 11 -12.24 50.53 -31.50
CA ALA A 11 -13.50 49.80 -31.33
C ALA A 11 -13.42 48.45 -32.07
N ARG A 12 -13.47 47.35 -31.31
CA ARG A 12 -13.37 45.99 -31.83
C ARG A 12 -14.59 45.64 -32.69
N SER A 13 -14.36 45.22 -33.93
CA SER A 13 -15.30 44.31 -34.64
C SER A 13 -14.62 42.94 -34.81
N SER A 14 -15.41 41.89 -34.82
CA SER A 14 -15.05 40.53 -34.36
C SER A 14 -13.95 39.76 -35.11
N ASN A 15 -13.34 40.30 -36.17
CA ASN A 15 -12.41 39.53 -37.03
C ASN A 15 -11.18 40.27 -37.57
N TRP A 16 -11.13 41.61 -37.53
CA TRP A 16 -10.09 42.39 -38.23
C TRP A 16 -9.78 43.69 -37.49
N ILE A 17 -8.51 44.12 -37.50
CA ILE A 17 -8.14 45.51 -37.20
C ILE A 17 -8.20 46.28 -38.52
N TRP A 18 -8.99 47.36 -38.54
CA TRP A 18 -9.06 48.29 -39.66
C TRP A 18 -8.37 49.58 -39.25
N ALA A 19 -7.26 49.92 -39.91
CA ALA A 19 -6.69 51.26 -39.88
C ALA A 19 -6.80 51.85 -41.28
N CYS A 20 -7.58 52.92 -41.42
CA CYS A 20 -7.72 53.68 -42.65
C CYS A 20 -7.09 55.05 -42.46
N TRP A 21 -6.18 55.42 -43.35
CA TRP A 21 -5.58 56.75 -43.37
C TRP A 21 -5.85 57.44 -44.69
N LEU A 22 -6.30 58.70 -44.60
CA LEU A 22 -6.47 59.59 -45.73
C LEU A 22 -5.31 60.58 -45.75
N ASN A 23 -4.51 60.52 -46.81
CA ASN A 23 -3.59 61.61 -47.09
C ASN A 23 -4.42 62.84 -47.53
N GLN A 24 -4.48 63.87 -46.67
CA GLN A 24 -5.28 65.09 -46.90
C GLN A 24 -4.92 65.86 -48.18
N PHE A 25 -3.73 65.62 -48.75
CA PHE A 25 -3.28 66.32 -49.96
C PHE A 25 -3.48 65.53 -51.25
N SER A 26 -3.48 64.19 -51.19
CA SER A 26 -3.60 63.33 -52.38
C SER A 26 -4.93 62.58 -52.47
N ASN A 27 -5.77 62.64 -51.44
CA ASN A 27 -6.99 61.81 -51.31
C ASN A 27 -6.71 60.30 -51.43
N ALA A 28 -5.44 59.86 -51.32
CA ALA A 28 -5.08 58.46 -51.33
C ALA A 28 -5.40 57.83 -49.96
N ALA A 29 -6.15 56.73 -49.98
CA ALA A 29 -6.43 55.92 -48.81
C ALA A 29 -5.41 54.77 -48.72
N PHE A 30 -4.74 54.65 -47.58
CA PHE A 30 -3.94 53.47 -47.25
C PHE A 30 -4.71 52.62 -46.24
N VAL A 31 -4.87 51.33 -46.56
CA VAL A 31 -5.59 50.38 -45.73
C VAL A 31 -4.61 49.29 -45.28
N SER A 32 -4.41 49.17 -43.96
CA SER A 32 -3.75 48.00 -43.39
C SER A 32 -4.82 47.01 -42.94
N VAL A 33 -4.68 45.76 -43.37
CA VAL A 33 -5.62 44.68 -43.10
C VAL A 33 -4.84 43.53 -42.48
N ALA A 34 -5.06 43.27 -41.19
CA ALA A 34 -4.50 42.11 -40.50
C ALA A 34 -5.62 41.36 -39.75
N PRO A 35 -5.65 40.01 -39.81
CA PRO A 35 -6.59 39.24 -39.01
C PRO A 35 -6.25 39.43 -37.54
N VAL A 36 -7.27 39.52 -36.68
CA VAL A 36 -7.06 39.33 -35.24
C VAL A 36 -6.69 37.86 -35.07
N GLU A 37 -5.42 37.58 -34.75
CA GLU A 37 -5.02 36.24 -34.29
C GLU A 37 -5.92 35.91 -33.10
N ARG A 38 -6.87 34.98 -33.28
CA ARG A 38 -7.68 34.48 -32.17
C ARG A 38 -6.83 33.50 -31.40
N LYS A 39 -6.44 33.90 -30.20
CA LYS A 39 -5.46 33.21 -29.38
C LYS A 39 -6.19 32.26 -28.40
N GLY A 40 -5.61 31.11 -28.10
CA GLY A 40 -6.14 30.15 -27.11
C GLY A 40 -6.07 30.63 -25.67
N THR A 41 -6.18 29.70 -24.74
CA THR A 41 -6.32 29.95 -23.30
C THR A 41 -5.10 30.67 -22.70
N LEU A 42 -5.35 31.65 -21.82
CA LEU A 42 -4.36 32.35 -21.01
C LEU A 42 -4.76 32.28 -19.52
N PHE A 43 -3.82 31.88 -18.67
CA PHE A 43 -3.95 31.90 -17.21
C PHE A 43 -3.19 33.07 -16.61
N GLN A 44 -3.79 33.73 -15.62
CA GLN A 44 -3.23 34.92 -14.99
C GLN A 44 -3.56 34.96 -13.49
N PHE A 45 -2.62 35.52 -12.73
CA PHE A 45 -2.72 35.77 -11.30
C PHE A 45 -2.45 37.24 -11.07
N ASN A 46 -3.32 37.94 -10.37
CA ASN A 46 -3.23 39.40 -10.27
C ASN A 46 -3.31 39.92 -8.83
N THR A 47 -2.77 41.13 -8.65
CA THR A 47 -2.85 41.96 -7.43
C THR A 47 -3.96 43.03 -7.57
N ASP A 48 -5.18 42.59 -7.81
CA ASP A 48 -6.41 43.42 -7.85
C ASP A 48 -6.95 43.75 -6.43
N ALA A 49 -8.18 44.29 -6.32
CA ALA A 49 -8.85 44.43 -5.03
C ALA A 49 -9.31 43.05 -4.49
N PRO A 50 -9.09 42.73 -3.20
CA PRO A 50 -9.48 41.44 -2.64
C PRO A 50 -11.00 41.26 -2.59
N SER A 51 -11.45 40.01 -2.65
CA SER A 51 -12.85 39.69 -2.39
C SER A 51 -13.14 39.79 -0.90
N ALA A 52 -14.12 40.63 -0.54
CA ALA A 52 -14.55 40.74 0.84
C ALA A 52 -15.28 39.47 1.29
N GLY A 53 -14.88 38.91 2.44
CA GLY A 53 -15.61 37.84 3.13
C GLY A 53 -15.15 36.40 2.86
N GLU A 54 -14.13 36.17 2.04
CA GLU A 54 -13.50 34.83 1.90
C GLU A 54 -12.30 34.65 2.86
N CYS A 55 -12.06 33.40 3.28
CA CYS A 55 -10.90 32.98 4.06
C CYS A 55 -10.18 31.83 3.35
N LEU A 56 -8.90 31.62 3.67
CA LEU A 56 -8.17 30.42 3.26
C LEU A 56 -8.49 29.25 4.20
N PRO A 57 -8.51 28.00 3.68
CA PRO A 57 -8.52 27.66 2.26
C PRO A 57 -9.86 28.01 1.60
N CYS A 58 -9.84 28.36 0.31
CA CYS A 58 -11.07 28.50 -0.48
C CYS A 58 -11.02 27.58 -1.70
N CYS A 59 -12.17 27.05 -2.11
CA CYS A 59 -12.26 26.16 -3.26
C CYS A 59 -13.59 26.34 -3.98
N ASP A 60 -13.63 25.87 -5.22
CA ASP A 60 -14.81 25.79 -6.05
C ASP A 60 -14.75 24.51 -6.89
N SER A 61 -15.54 23.52 -6.49
CA SER A 61 -15.78 22.31 -7.28
C SER A 61 -16.85 22.52 -8.35
N PHE A 62 -17.55 23.66 -8.35
CA PHE A 62 -18.70 23.97 -9.20
C PHE A 62 -19.94 23.07 -9.04
N GLU A 63 -19.87 22.00 -8.23
CA GLU A 63 -20.98 21.05 -8.04
C GLU A 63 -22.21 21.66 -7.38
N GLU A 64 -22.01 22.68 -6.53
CA GLU A 64 -23.10 23.40 -5.87
C GLU A 64 -23.76 24.45 -6.78
N LEU A 65 -23.23 24.66 -7.99
CA LEU A 65 -23.73 25.65 -8.94
C LEU A 65 -24.69 25.04 -9.97
N ALA A 66 -25.77 25.77 -10.24
CA ALA A 66 -26.69 25.41 -11.33
C ALA A 66 -26.03 25.64 -12.70
N PRO A 67 -26.31 24.79 -13.71
CA PRO A 67 -25.87 25.07 -15.08
C PRO A 67 -26.39 26.42 -15.57
N GLY A 68 -25.51 27.24 -16.15
CA GLY A 68 -25.85 28.59 -16.57
C GLY A 68 -24.66 29.56 -16.52
N PRO A 69 -24.89 30.86 -16.80
CA PRO A 69 -23.83 31.88 -16.76
C PRO A 69 -23.10 31.89 -15.41
N LEU A 70 -21.76 31.93 -15.45
CA LEU A 70 -20.93 31.93 -14.23
C LEU A 70 -20.88 33.30 -13.53
N HIS A 71 -21.24 34.38 -14.25
CA HIS A 71 -21.14 35.74 -13.74
C HIS A 71 -21.89 35.94 -12.41
N GLY A 72 -21.20 36.39 -11.37
CA GLY A 72 -21.77 36.65 -10.05
C GLY A 72 -21.95 35.43 -9.15
N ALA A 73 -21.66 34.21 -9.64
CA ALA A 73 -21.73 32.99 -8.83
C ALA A 73 -20.42 32.76 -8.06
N ASN A 74 -20.49 32.45 -6.77
CA ASN A 74 -19.33 32.07 -5.93
C ASN A 74 -18.05 32.93 -6.13
N HIS A 75 -18.21 34.26 -6.12
CA HIS A 75 -17.13 35.25 -6.33
C HIS A 75 -16.52 35.29 -7.74
N TRP A 76 -17.11 34.58 -8.70
CA TRP A 76 -16.73 34.67 -10.10
C TRP A 76 -17.33 35.88 -10.80
N GLN A 77 -16.52 36.49 -11.64
CA GLN A 77 -16.89 37.56 -12.53
C GLN A 77 -16.46 37.17 -13.95
N THR A 78 -17.21 37.64 -14.94
CA THR A 78 -16.98 37.25 -16.33
C THR A 78 -17.23 38.38 -17.31
N THR A 79 -16.52 38.35 -18.44
CA THR A 79 -16.77 39.25 -19.58
C THR A 79 -16.67 38.47 -20.90
N PRO A 80 -17.69 38.50 -21.77
CA PRO A 80 -19.03 39.06 -21.53
C PRO A 80 -19.85 38.18 -20.57
N ALA A 81 -20.76 38.77 -19.80
CA ALA A 81 -21.67 38.06 -18.88
C ALA A 81 -22.76 37.30 -19.66
N THR A 82 -22.38 36.23 -20.34
CA THR A 82 -23.20 35.47 -21.30
C THR A 82 -23.05 33.97 -21.07
N THR A 83 -23.78 33.15 -21.82
CA THR A 83 -23.66 31.68 -21.81
C THR A 83 -22.34 31.16 -22.38
N ASN A 84 -21.49 32.03 -22.94
CA ASN A 84 -20.16 31.70 -23.40
C ASN A 84 -19.20 31.36 -22.24
N VAL A 85 -19.44 31.90 -21.05
CA VAL A 85 -18.70 31.59 -19.81
C VAL A 85 -19.70 31.08 -18.79
N ALA A 86 -19.79 29.76 -18.66
CA ALA A 86 -20.92 29.11 -18.01
C ALA A 86 -20.53 27.80 -17.31
N VAL A 87 -21.25 27.47 -16.24
CA VAL A 87 -21.26 26.14 -15.62
C VAL A 87 -22.06 25.19 -16.51
N GLN A 88 -21.51 24.00 -16.78
CA GLN A 88 -22.11 22.98 -17.65
C GLN A 88 -21.81 21.55 -17.15
N SER A 89 -22.48 20.56 -17.71
CA SER A 89 -22.47 19.16 -17.22
C SER A 89 -22.03 18.10 -18.26
N HIS A 90 -21.51 18.51 -19.41
CA HIS A 90 -21.12 17.62 -20.52
C HIS A 90 -19.64 17.28 -20.53
N THR A 91 -18.77 18.22 -20.15
CA THR A 91 -17.31 18.03 -20.10
C THR A 91 -16.83 18.37 -18.70
N VAL A 92 -16.69 17.35 -17.87
CA VAL A 92 -16.44 17.49 -16.43
C VAL A 92 -15.20 16.66 -16.07
N TYR A 93 -14.40 17.13 -15.13
CA TYR A 93 -13.29 16.35 -14.57
C TYR A 93 -13.79 15.49 -13.41
N HIS A 94 -14.41 16.13 -12.42
CA HIS A 94 -14.93 15.47 -11.22
C HIS A 94 -16.39 15.83 -10.99
N GLY A 95 -17.21 14.89 -10.52
CA GLY A 95 -18.62 15.14 -10.25
C GLY A 95 -19.45 15.28 -11.51
N THR A 96 -20.24 16.34 -11.59
CA THR A 96 -21.27 16.57 -12.61
C THR A 96 -21.27 17.98 -13.20
N ARG A 97 -20.40 18.88 -12.74
CA ARG A 97 -20.35 20.28 -13.14
C ARG A 97 -18.91 20.74 -13.38
N ALA A 98 -18.72 21.54 -14.42
CA ALA A 98 -17.47 22.23 -14.68
C ALA A 98 -17.73 23.53 -15.45
N VAL A 99 -16.78 24.45 -15.43
CA VAL A 99 -16.86 25.72 -16.16
C VAL A 99 -16.37 25.54 -17.59
N GLN A 100 -17.12 26.09 -18.53
CA GLN A 100 -16.73 26.26 -19.93
C GLN A 100 -16.49 27.73 -20.23
N LEU A 101 -15.43 28.05 -20.97
CA LEU A 101 -15.17 29.38 -21.52
C LEU A 101 -15.05 29.30 -23.04
N ARG A 102 -15.72 30.20 -23.76
CA ARG A 102 -15.62 30.41 -25.21
C ARG A 102 -15.56 31.89 -25.51
N GLN A 103 -14.46 32.42 -26.04
CA GLN A 103 -14.37 33.86 -26.36
C GLN A 103 -14.81 34.76 -25.18
N GLY A 104 -14.23 34.51 -24.01
CA GLY A 104 -14.56 35.23 -22.78
C GLY A 104 -13.50 35.07 -21.70
N HIS A 105 -13.64 35.89 -20.67
CA HIS A 105 -12.76 35.94 -19.51
C HIS A 105 -13.56 35.60 -18.27
N ALA A 106 -13.01 34.77 -17.39
CA ALA A 106 -13.50 34.52 -16.06
C ALA A 106 -12.41 34.88 -15.05
N TRP A 107 -12.77 35.56 -13.97
CA TRP A 107 -11.87 35.75 -12.84
C TRP A 107 -12.61 35.52 -11.54
N ARG A 108 -11.94 34.84 -10.62
CA ARG A 108 -12.39 34.62 -9.26
C ARG A 108 -11.55 35.50 -8.37
N GLY A 109 -12.19 36.35 -7.58
CA GLY A 109 -11.46 37.05 -6.53
C GLY A 109 -11.11 36.08 -5.40
N LEU A 110 -9.96 36.31 -4.78
CA LEU A 110 -9.36 35.46 -3.76
C LEU A 110 -9.20 36.25 -2.44
N PRO A 111 -9.10 35.56 -1.29
CA PRO A 111 -8.82 36.22 -0.02
C PRO A 111 -7.45 36.89 -0.02
N ALA A 112 -7.35 38.09 0.57
CA ALA A 112 -6.05 38.71 0.81
C ALA A 112 -5.31 37.98 1.94
N ALA A 113 -4.15 37.41 1.62
CA ALA A 113 -3.28 36.75 2.59
C ALA A 113 -1.85 37.32 2.48
N PRO A 114 -1.63 38.56 2.96
CA PRO A 114 -0.34 39.22 2.82
C PRO A 114 0.74 38.48 3.62
N GLY A 115 1.89 38.26 3.00
CA GLY A 115 3.04 37.60 3.64
C GLY A 115 2.90 36.08 3.78
N THR A 116 1.85 35.49 3.24
CA THR A 116 1.64 34.03 3.20
C THR A 116 1.96 33.51 1.82
N ASN A 117 2.78 32.46 1.71
CA ASN A 117 2.96 31.77 0.44
C ASN A 117 1.65 31.10 0.03
N LEU A 118 1.21 31.33 -1.20
CA LEU A 118 -0.07 30.84 -1.69
C LEU A 118 0.12 29.79 -2.77
N TRP A 119 -0.76 28.80 -2.73
CA TRP A 119 -0.87 27.76 -3.71
C TRP A 119 -2.25 27.85 -4.35
N VAL A 120 -2.28 27.85 -5.68
CA VAL A 120 -3.50 27.77 -6.48
C VAL A 120 -3.43 26.50 -7.31
N ASP A 121 -4.43 25.64 -7.18
CA ASP A 121 -4.47 24.30 -7.77
C ASP A 121 -5.80 24.08 -8.48
N TRP A 122 -5.78 23.58 -9.71
CA TRP A 122 -6.99 23.35 -10.50
C TRP A 122 -6.79 22.35 -11.62
N TYR A 123 -7.91 21.86 -12.18
CA TYR A 123 -7.91 21.09 -13.42
C TYR A 123 -8.40 21.95 -14.59
N ALA A 124 -7.72 21.86 -15.73
CA ALA A 124 -8.15 22.53 -16.94
C ALA A 124 -7.96 21.68 -18.21
N ARG A 125 -8.74 22.03 -19.23
CA ARG A 125 -8.54 21.64 -20.62
C ARG A 125 -8.35 22.92 -21.45
N PRO A 126 -7.13 23.48 -21.48
CA PRO A 126 -6.86 24.72 -22.21
C PRO A 126 -6.82 24.48 -23.72
N GLN A 127 -7.21 25.49 -24.50
CA GLN A 127 -6.97 25.54 -25.95
C GLN A 127 -5.58 26.12 -26.24
N PRO A 128 -4.83 25.54 -27.20
CA PRO A 128 -3.52 26.07 -27.57
C PRO A 128 -3.56 27.50 -28.10
N ARG A 129 -2.61 28.32 -27.65
CA ARG A 129 -2.39 29.69 -28.13
C ARG A 129 -1.39 29.70 -29.28
N THR A 130 -1.72 30.44 -30.33
CA THR A 130 -0.89 30.56 -31.55
C THR A 130 0.18 31.64 -31.46
N ALA A 131 0.06 32.58 -30.53
CA ALA A 131 1.01 33.65 -30.32
C ALA A 131 1.05 34.12 -28.85
N PRO A 132 2.21 34.63 -28.38
CA PRO A 132 2.30 35.23 -27.05
C PRO A 132 1.33 36.41 -26.88
N PRO A 133 0.89 36.67 -25.63
CA PRO A 133 0.23 37.94 -25.31
C PRO A 133 1.10 39.14 -25.68
N ARG A 134 0.57 40.07 -26.47
CA ARG A 134 1.37 41.15 -27.10
C ARG A 134 1.39 42.49 -26.35
N ASP A 135 0.48 42.76 -25.39
CA ASP A 135 0.34 44.08 -24.73
C ASP A 135 -0.35 44.04 -23.34
N ILE A 136 -0.35 45.18 -22.62
CA ILE A 136 -1.17 45.51 -21.42
C ILE A 136 -2.70 45.33 -21.70
N ALA A 137 -3.09 45.20 -22.96
CA ALA A 137 -4.49 44.93 -23.33
C ALA A 137 -4.90 43.46 -23.16
N GLU A 138 -3.94 42.52 -23.20
CA GLU A 138 -4.18 41.08 -23.00
C GLU A 138 -3.68 40.60 -21.63
N LEU A 139 -2.56 41.17 -21.15
CA LEU A 139 -2.12 41.01 -19.77
C LEU A 139 -2.83 42.02 -18.89
N HIS A 140 -3.45 41.57 -17.79
CA HIS A 140 -3.96 42.53 -16.80
C HIS A 140 -2.81 43.42 -16.30
N TRP A 141 -3.06 44.70 -16.09
CA TRP A 141 -2.03 45.68 -15.70
C TRP A 141 -1.35 45.34 -14.36
N ASN A 142 -2.03 44.54 -13.52
CA ASN A 142 -1.53 43.99 -12.26
C ASN A 142 -1.26 42.47 -12.32
N ALA A 143 -0.99 41.91 -13.51
CA ALA A 143 -0.65 40.50 -13.64
C ALA A 143 0.72 40.21 -13.00
N THR A 144 0.70 39.42 -11.93
CA THR A 144 1.85 38.94 -11.17
C THR A 144 2.50 37.73 -11.83
N ALA A 145 1.70 36.80 -12.31
CA ALA A 145 2.15 35.62 -13.03
C ALA A 145 1.20 35.30 -14.19
N ALA A 146 1.74 34.79 -15.30
CA ALA A 146 0.94 34.43 -16.45
C ALA A 146 1.60 33.33 -17.27
N PHE A 147 0.78 32.41 -17.80
CA PHE A 147 1.23 31.35 -18.71
C PHE A 147 0.12 30.90 -19.66
N TYR A 148 0.52 30.24 -20.75
CA TYR A 148 -0.38 29.62 -21.71
C TYR A 148 0.24 28.32 -22.27
N ILE A 149 -0.54 27.57 -23.04
CA ILE A 149 -0.06 26.37 -23.76
C ILE A 149 0.08 26.72 -25.25
N ASN A 150 1.24 26.52 -25.88
CA ASN A 150 1.41 26.81 -27.30
C ASN A 150 0.86 25.69 -28.20
N THR A 151 0.86 25.89 -29.51
CA THR A 151 0.38 24.89 -30.50
C THR A 151 1.13 23.58 -30.52
N ASN A 152 2.35 23.54 -29.98
CA ASN A 152 3.13 22.30 -29.85
C ASN A 152 2.73 21.51 -28.60
N GLY A 153 1.93 22.08 -27.69
CA GLY A 153 1.59 21.50 -26.39
C GLY A 153 2.50 21.97 -25.25
N GLN A 154 3.46 22.84 -25.51
CA GLN A 154 4.43 23.29 -24.51
C GLN A 154 3.82 24.36 -23.61
N VAL A 155 4.18 24.33 -22.33
CA VAL A 155 3.84 25.38 -21.37
C VAL A 155 4.75 26.59 -21.63
N VAL A 156 4.17 27.77 -21.79
CA VAL A 156 4.90 29.02 -22.03
C VAL A 156 4.56 30.01 -20.93
N ALA A 157 5.54 30.41 -20.12
CA ALA A 157 5.39 31.31 -18.99
C ALA A 157 6.01 32.68 -19.24
N CYS A 158 5.45 33.72 -18.63
CA CYS A 158 6.04 35.05 -18.62
C CYS A 158 7.11 35.13 -17.51
N SER A 159 8.33 35.50 -17.89
CA SER A 159 9.45 35.73 -16.99
C SER A 159 10.23 36.95 -17.46
N ASN A 160 10.49 37.92 -16.57
CA ASN A 160 11.19 39.17 -16.91
C ASN A 160 10.64 39.87 -18.17
N HIS A 161 9.32 39.94 -18.31
CA HIS A 161 8.63 40.51 -19.48
C HIS A 161 8.88 39.78 -20.81
N THR A 162 9.39 38.55 -20.76
CA THR A 162 9.60 37.67 -21.92
C THR A 162 8.82 36.37 -21.77
N TRP A 163 8.50 35.73 -22.89
CA TRP A 163 7.77 34.46 -22.91
C TRP A 163 8.74 33.31 -23.16
N VAL A 164 8.86 32.42 -22.18
CA VAL A 164 9.79 31.29 -22.22
C VAL A 164 8.98 30.00 -22.29
N ALA A 165 9.30 29.14 -23.26
CA ALA A 165 8.66 27.84 -23.42
C ALA A 165 9.43 26.75 -22.66
N PHE A 166 8.69 25.85 -22.02
CA PHE A 166 9.21 24.63 -21.43
C PHE A 166 8.92 23.47 -22.37
N ASP A 167 9.96 22.76 -22.79
CA ASP A 167 9.87 21.78 -23.88
C ASP A 167 9.66 20.33 -23.42
N THR A 168 9.85 20.05 -22.13
CA THR A 168 9.87 18.68 -21.61
C THR A 168 8.48 18.15 -21.26
N VAL A 169 7.54 19.01 -20.86
CA VAL A 169 6.15 18.63 -20.57
C VAL A 169 5.23 19.07 -21.71
N GLN A 170 4.42 18.14 -22.20
CA GLN A 170 3.43 18.37 -23.26
C GLN A 170 2.02 18.27 -22.70
N VAL A 171 1.26 19.36 -22.79
CA VAL A 171 -0.12 19.48 -22.35
C VAL A 171 -1.06 19.25 -23.54
N SER A 172 -1.94 18.27 -23.40
CA SER A 172 -2.96 17.98 -24.41
C SER A 172 -4.17 18.91 -24.29
N ALA A 173 -4.66 19.40 -25.43
CA ALA A 173 -5.91 20.17 -25.49
C ALA A 173 -7.18 19.33 -25.22
N THR A 174 -7.06 18.00 -25.24
CA THR A 174 -8.21 17.09 -25.09
C THR A 174 -8.29 16.44 -23.71
N ASN A 175 -7.17 16.37 -22.98
CA ASN A 175 -7.11 15.71 -21.69
C ASN A 175 -7.17 16.74 -20.57
N TRP A 176 -7.83 16.40 -19.47
CA TRP A 176 -7.72 17.20 -18.26
C TRP A 176 -6.27 17.17 -17.76
N THR A 177 -5.79 18.32 -17.32
CA THR A 177 -4.43 18.51 -16.81
C THR A 177 -4.55 19.26 -15.50
N ARG A 178 -3.83 18.81 -14.47
CA ARG A 178 -3.74 19.51 -13.19
C ARG A 178 -2.63 20.55 -13.26
N PHE A 179 -2.92 21.76 -12.80
CA PHE A 179 -1.95 22.83 -12.67
C PHE A 179 -1.88 23.25 -11.21
N SER A 180 -0.68 23.37 -10.68
CA SER A 180 -0.42 23.91 -9.35
C SER A 180 0.54 25.08 -9.48
N VAL A 181 0.20 26.23 -8.92
CA VAL A 181 1.04 27.43 -8.92
C VAL A 181 1.38 27.81 -7.50
N ALA A 182 2.67 27.91 -7.20
CA ALA A 182 3.20 28.45 -5.96
C ALA A 182 3.52 29.93 -6.15
N LEU A 183 3.08 30.78 -5.22
CA LEU A 183 3.33 32.21 -5.20
C LEU A 183 4.02 32.55 -3.89
N ASP A 184 5.34 32.77 -3.96
CA ASP A 184 6.13 33.30 -2.87
C ASP A 184 6.04 34.82 -2.88
N GLN A 185 5.13 35.35 -2.05
CA GLN A 185 4.91 36.79 -1.95
C GLN A 185 6.08 37.52 -1.29
N SER A 186 6.91 36.80 -0.51
CA SER A 186 8.05 37.38 0.22
C SER A 186 9.25 37.60 -0.68
N GLN A 187 9.55 36.62 -1.54
CA GLN A 187 10.61 36.67 -2.54
C GLN A 187 10.14 37.25 -3.87
N GLN A 188 8.83 37.49 -4.03
CA GLN A 188 8.20 37.93 -5.27
C GLN A 188 8.49 36.97 -6.44
N HIS A 189 8.46 35.67 -6.15
CA HIS A 189 8.73 34.60 -7.10
C HIS A 189 7.54 33.65 -7.22
N TRP A 190 7.36 33.04 -8.38
CA TRP A 190 6.35 32.02 -8.61
C TRP A 190 6.91 30.78 -9.28
N SER A 191 6.25 29.64 -9.02
CA SER A 191 6.58 28.36 -9.63
C SER A 191 5.32 27.71 -10.19
N LEU A 192 5.48 26.91 -11.24
CA LEU A 192 4.40 26.22 -11.93
C LEU A 192 4.72 24.72 -12.02
N TYR A 193 3.76 23.91 -11.60
CA TYR A 193 3.81 22.46 -11.62
C TYR A 193 2.65 21.93 -12.46
N VAL A 194 2.88 20.83 -13.17
CA VAL A 194 1.90 20.21 -14.06
C VAL A 194 1.84 18.71 -13.80
N ALA A 195 0.64 18.19 -13.58
CA ALA A 195 0.36 16.75 -13.50
C ALA A 195 -0.73 16.34 -14.51
N ASP A 196 -0.88 15.04 -14.71
CA ASP A 196 -1.92 14.49 -15.57
C ASP A 196 -3.32 14.58 -14.92
N SER A 197 -4.29 13.86 -15.50
CA SER A 197 -5.65 13.78 -14.96
C SER A 197 -5.81 12.77 -13.82
N VAL A 198 -4.75 12.09 -13.38
CA VAL A 198 -4.85 11.09 -12.32
C VAL A 198 -4.69 11.81 -10.96
N PRO A 199 -5.67 11.72 -10.05
CA PRO A 199 -5.59 12.36 -8.74
C PRO A 199 -4.34 11.95 -7.95
N ASN A 200 -3.74 12.91 -7.24
CA ASN A 200 -2.52 12.76 -6.43
C ASN A 200 -1.24 12.33 -7.19
N THR A 201 -1.24 12.21 -8.52
CA THR A 201 0.02 12.05 -9.28
C THR A 201 0.95 13.20 -8.97
N LEU A 202 2.23 12.91 -8.72
CA LEU A 202 3.23 13.93 -8.49
C LEU A 202 3.39 14.80 -9.74
N ALA A 203 3.37 16.11 -9.54
CA ALA A 203 3.44 17.10 -10.58
C ALA A 203 4.90 17.35 -10.97
N VAL A 204 5.14 17.50 -12.27
CA VAL A 204 6.45 17.89 -12.79
C VAL A 204 6.65 19.39 -12.55
N PRO A 205 7.76 19.83 -11.93
CA PRO A 205 8.11 21.24 -11.87
C PRO A 205 8.48 21.74 -13.27
N VAL A 206 7.64 22.60 -13.84
CA VAL A 206 7.83 23.17 -15.19
C VAL A 206 8.68 24.44 -15.10
N PHE A 207 8.33 25.32 -14.17
CA PHE A 207 9.10 26.53 -13.90
C PHE A 207 9.22 26.72 -12.40
N THR A 208 10.43 27.04 -11.93
CA THR A 208 10.68 27.30 -10.51
C THR A 208 11.30 28.68 -10.34
N ASN A 209 10.86 29.39 -9.30
CA ASN A 209 11.40 30.69 -8.88
C ASN A 209 11.46 31.75 -10.00
N LEU A 210 10.42 31.81 -10.85
CA LEU A 210 10.29 32.89 -11.83
C LEU A 210 9.95 34.21 -11.12
N PRO A 211 10.52 35.34 -11.53
CA PRO A 211 10.17 36.63 -10.96
C PRO A 211 8.72 37.01 -11.29
N PHE A 212 8.06 37.69 -10.36
CA PHE A 212 6.77 38.33 -10.61
C PHE A 212 6.88 39.34 -11.75
N HIS A 213 5.90 39.33 -12.64
CA HIS A 213 5.80 40.26 -13.75
C HIS A 213 5.46 41.67 -13.27
N ALA A 214 4.39 41.84 -12.49
CA ALA A 214 4.06 43.10 -11.84
C ALA A 214 4.74 43.20 -10.46
N THR A 215 5.41 44.32 -10.20
CA THR A 215 6.03 44.62 -8.90
C THR A 215 5.15 45.51 -8.00
N ASN A 216 4.02 46.00 -8.51
CA ASN A 216 3.09 46.85 -7.78
C ASN A 216 2.07 45.97 -7.04
N GLY A 217 2.23 45.86 -5.72
CA GLY A 217 1.43 44.98 -4.88
C GLY A 217 1.99 43.54 -4.86
N VAL A 218 2.16 42.98 -3.66
CA VAL A 218 2.73 41.64 -3.45
C VAL A 218 1.69 40.58 -3.10
N THR A 219 0.46 41.02 -2.81
CA THR A 219 -0.62 40.14 -2.35
C THR A 219 -1.49 39.72 -3.52
N LEU A 220 -1.55 38.41 -3.79
CA LEU A 220 -2.49 37.84 -4.74
C LEU A 220 -3.93 38.10 -4.29
N THR A 221 -4.78 38.49 -5.22
CA THR A 221 -6.20 38.74 -4.94
C THR A 221 -7.13 38.23 -6.04
N SER A 222 -6.61 37.73 -7.16
CA SER A 222 -7.46 37.08 -8.16
C SER A 222 -6.75 35.99 -8.97
N PHE A 223 -7.52 34.96 -9.32
CA PHE A 223 -7.22 33.98 -10.35
C PHE A 223 -8.04 34.30 -11.60
N ARG A 224 -7.43 34.29 -12.79
CA ARG A 224 -8.10 34.61 -14.06
C ARG A 224 -7.75 33.60 -15.14
N MET A 225 -8.78 33.22 -15.90
CA MET A 225 -8.69 32.41 -17.11
C MET A 225 -9.38 33.13 -18.27
N SER A 226 -8.69 33.23 -19.39
CA SER A 226 -9.18 33.91 -20.60
C SER A 226 -9.12 32.96 -21.78
N GLU A 227 -10.17 32.94 -22.61
CA GLU A 227 -10.24 32.17 -23.85
C GLU A 227 -10.67 33.08 -24.99
N GLU A 228 -9.88 33.23 -26.06
CA GLU A 228 -10.21 34.10 -27.21
C GLU A 228 -10.57 33.29 -28.47
N ALA A 229 -10.32 31.98 -28.47
CA ALA A 229 -10.70 31.07 -29.53
C ALA A 229 -12.18 30.66 -29.42
N PRO A 230 -12.81 30.25 -30.55
CA PRO A 230 -14.19 29.77 -30.56
C PRO A 230 -14.38 28.41 -29.87
N ARG A 231 -13.31 27.63 -29.80
CA ARG A 231 -13.32 26.34 -29.12
C ARG A 231 -13.31 26.56 -27.62
N ALA A 232 -14.05 25.71 -26.91
CA ALA A 232 -14.14 25.82 -25.48
C ALA A 232 -12.86 25.37 -24.78
N SER A 233 -12.41 26.16 -23.82
CA SER A 233 -11.57 25.69 -22.73
C SER A 233 -12.45 25.32 -21.53
N TYR A 234 -11.95 24.43 -20.67
CA TYR A 234 -12.68 24.00 -19.49
C TYR A 234 -11.84 24.17 -18.23
N LEU A 235 -12.51 24.46 -17.13
CA LEU A 235 -11.96 24.62 -15.78
C LEU A 235 -12.82 23.81 -14.80
N ASP A 236 -12.18 23.12 -13.89
CA ASP A 236 -12.83 22.35 -12.84
C ASP A 236 -11.97 22.35 -11.57
N CYS A 237 -12.59 22.16 -10.41
CA CYS A 237 -11.92 21.81 -9.17
C CYS A 237 -10.82 22.81 -8.76
N LEU A 238 -11.14 24.10 -8.68
CA LEU A 238 -10.21 25.15 -8.24
C LEU A 238 -10.08 25.12 -6.71
N ALA A 239 -8.87 25.19 -6.19
CA ALA A 239 -8.61 25.42 -4.77
C ALA A 239 -7.41 26.33 -4.55
N VAL A 240 -7.45 27.04 -3.42
CA VAL A 240 -6.42 27.98 -2.98
C VAL A 240 -6.15 27.75 -1.50
N GLY A 241 -4.89 27.65 -1.13
CA GLY A 241 -4.46 27.40 0.24
C GLY A 241 -3.04 27.87 0.52
N ALA A 242 -2.61 27.75 1.78
CA ALA A 242 -1.27 28.12 2.23
C ALA A 242 -0.28 26.95 2.24
N ALA A 243 -0.76 25.71 2.33
CA ALA A 243 0.06 24.50 2.23
C ALA A 243 0.20 24.07 0.76
N ALA A 244 1.23 23.30 0.41
CA ALA A 244 1.36 22.75 -0.94
C ALA A 244 0.30 21.63 -1.19
N PRO A 245 -0.22 21.46 -2.41
CA PRO A 245 -1.02 20.29 -2.78
C PRO A 245 -0.24 18.98 -2.63
N LEU A 246 -0.92 17.85 -2.41
CA LEU A 246 -0.28 16.51 -2.33
C LEU A 246 0.35 16.03 -3.65
N SER A 247 0.20 16.77 -4.75
CA SER A 247 0.96 16.51 -5.98
C SER A 247 2.34 17.17 -6.00
N VAL A 248 2.67 18.03 -5.04
CA VAL A 248 3.94 18.76 -5.05
C VAL A 248 5.00 18.00 -4.28
N ASP A 249 6.13 17.80 -4.93
CA ASP A 249 7.36 17.20 -4.43
C ASP A 249 8.52 18.08 -4.95
N GLN A 250 8.99 19.02 -4.11
CA GLN A 250 9.96 20.03 -4.54
C GLN A 250 11.39 19.50 -4.59
N ASP A 251 11.72 18.50 -3.78
CA ASP A 251 13.05 17.89 -3.75
C ASP A 251 13.18 16.68 -4.69
N GLY A 252 12.07 16.18 -5.22
CA GLY A 252 12.01 15.12 -6.22
C GLY A 252 12.27 13.73 -5.66
N ASN A 253 12.06 13.51 -4.36
CA ASN A 253 12.32 12.22 -3.73
C ASN A 253 11.18 11.21 -3.94
N GLY A 254 10.00 11.63 -4.38
CA GLY A 254 8.83 10.79 -4.59
C GLY A 254 7.79 10.83 -3.45
N LEU A 255 7.98 11.69 -2.44
CA LEU A 255 7.03 11.98 -1.37
C LEU A 255 6.49 13.41 -1.53
N PRO A 256 5.20 13.65 -1.25
CA PRO A 256 4.69 15.01 -1.25
C PRO A 256 5.20 15.83 -0.06
N ASP A 257 5.68 17.05 -0.30
CA ASP A 257 6.24 17.96 0.72
C ASP A 257 5.30 18.13 1.92
N THR A 258 4.00 18.33 1.65
CA THR A 258 2.99 18.51 2.71
C THR A 258 2.83 17.28 3.58
N TRP A 259 2.96 16.08 3.00
CA TRP A 259 2.91 14.83 3.77
C TRP A 259 4.15 14.69 4.65
N GLU A 260 5.35 14.93 4.10
CA GLU A 260 6.59 14.89 4.89
C GLU A 260 6.56 15.91 6.03
N ALA A 261 6.19 17.16 5.76
CA ALA A 261 6.10 18.20 6.77
C ALA A 261 5.09 17.86 7.89
N THR A 262 3.99 17.20 7.54
CA THR A 262 2.94 16.82 8.51
C THR A 262 3.38 15.70 9.43
N TYR A 263 4.04 14.66 8.89
CA TYR A 263 4.30 13.43 9.62
C TYR A 263 5.75 13.28 10.11
N LEU A 264 6.70 13.92 9.43
CA LEU A 264 8.14 13.77 9.63
C LEU A 264 8.81 15.09 10.04
N GLY A 265 8.07 16.21 10.04
CA GLY A 265 8.52 17.50 10.58
C GLY A 265 9.44 18.30 9.67
N GLY A 266 9.56 17.92 8.40
CA GLY A 266 10.34 18.61 7.37
C GLY A 266 10.14 17.97 5.99
N THR A 267 10.74 18.53 4.95
CA THR A 267 10.78 17.94 3.59
C THR A 267 12.14 17.31 3.32
N GLY A 268 12.26 16.48 2.29
CA GLY A 268 13.53 15.85 1.89
C GLY A 268 13.89 14.63 2.70
N VAL A 269 12.90 13.96 3.29
CA VAL A 269 13.11 12.74 4.05
C VAL A 269 13.26 11.56 3.08
N ASP A 270 14.21 10.67 3.36
CA ASP A 270 14.40 9.49 2.51
C ASP A 270 13.12 8.64 2.43
N PRO A 271 12.52 8.44 1.24
CA PRO A 271 11.33 7.61 1.05
C PRO A 271 11.55 6.14 1.38
N ALA A 272 12.80 5.67 1.35
CA ALA A 272 13.20 4.31 1.70
C ALA A 272 13.50 4.14 3.20
N ALA A 273 13.58 5.22 3.97
CA ALA A 273 13.76 5.14 5.42
C ALA A 273 12.51 4.59 6.10
N ASP A 274 12.73 4.02 7.29
CA ASP A 274 11.75 3.41 8.18
C ASP A 274 11.83 4.16 9.50
N SER A 275 11.02 5.22 9.62
CA SER A 275 11.21 6.25 10.65
C SER A 275 10.81 5.77 12.05
N ASP A 276 9.92 4.79 12.15
CA ASP A 276 9.45 4.19 13.41
C ASP A 276 9.95 2.74 13.62
N SER A 277 10.75 2.22 12.71
CA SER A 277 11.41 0.91 12.78
C SER A 277 10.45 -0.29 12.76
N ASP A 278 9.33 -0.18 12.06
CA ASP A 278 8.35 -1.26 11.91
C ASP A 278 8.60 -2.17 10.69
N GLY A 279 9.60 -1.83 9.87
CA GLY A 279 10.00 -2.55 8.66
C GLY A 279 9.26 -2.11 7.40
N VAL A 280 8.44 -1.06 7.47
CA VAL A 280 7.75 -0.41 6.35
C VAL A 280 8.45 0.93 6.07
N SER A 281 8.63 1.27 4.79
CA SER A 281 9.28 2.53 4.42
C SER A 281 8.27 3.67 4.36
N ASN A 282 8.74 4.90 4.59
CA ASN A 282 7.95 6.14 4.50
C ASN A 282 7.10 6.20 3.22
N PHE A 283 7.66 5.79 2.06
CA PHE A 283 6.92 5.72 0.79
C PHE A 283 5.75 4.74 0.82
N HIS A 284 5.95 3.55 1.37
CA HIS A 284 4.88 2.55 1.46
C HIS A 284 3.77 2.98 2.42
N GLU A 285 4.12 3.68 3.50
CA GLU A 285 3.16 4.25 4.42
C GLU A 285 2.35 5.40 3.81
N PHE A 286 3.00 6.26 3.03
CA PHE A 286 2.32 7.28 2.23
C PHE A 286 1.26 6.66 1.31
N LEU A 287 1.63 5.59 0.57
CA LEU A 287 0.69 4.85 -0.28
C LEU A 287 -0.43 4.19 0.53
N ALA A 288 -0.11 3.58 1.66
CA ALA A 288 -1.06 2.94 2.56
C ALA A 288 -1.96 3.93 3.32
N GLY A 289 -1.57 5.20 3.39
CA GLY A 289 -2.23 6.21 4.21
C GLY A 289 -2.10 5.88 5.70
N THR A 290 -0.90 5.50 6.13
CA THR A 290 -0.58 5.20 7.52
C THR A 290 0.40 6.24 8.09
N HIS A 291 0.77 6.10 9.36
CA HIS A 291 1.47 7.14 10.10
C HIS A 291 2.93 6.72 10.34
N PRO A 292 3.92 7.38 9.71
CA PRO A 292 5.32 6.92 9.71
C PRO A 292 6.09 7.13 11.01
N GLY A 293 5.45 7.75 12.01
CA GLY A 293 5.94 7.83 13.38
C GLY A 293 5.25 6.88 14.36
N ASP A 294 4.40 5.95 13.91
CA ASP A 294 3.68 5.01 14.77
C ASP A 294 3.80 3.59 14.22
N SER A 295 4.71 2.80 14.81
CA SER A 295 4.97 1.40 14.44
C SER A 295 3.76 0.45 14.50
N ASN A 296 2.63 0.88 15.04
CA ASN A 296 1.37 0.13 15.00
C ASN A 296 0.45 0.57 13.85
N SER A 297 0.85 1.52 13.02
CA SER A 297 0.10 2.12 11.92
C SER A 297 0.73 1.73 10.59
N TYR A 298 0.35 0.57 10.07
CA TYR A 298 0.79 0.09 8.75
C TYR A 298 -0.30 -0.77 8.10
N LEU A 299 -0.19 -0.96 6.78
CA LEU A 299 -1.10 -1.81 6.01
C LEU A 299 -0.96 -3.28 6.44
N ARG A 300 -2.00 -3.84 7.05
CA ARG A 300 -2.00 -5.25 7.49
C ARG A 300 -3.39 -5.87 7.55
N ILE A 301 -3.43 -7.19 7.59
CA ILE A 301 -4.62 -7.93 8.01
C ILE A 301 -4.63 -7.93 9.54
N ILE A 302 -5.75 -7.52 10.14
CA ILE A 302 -5.95 -7.46 11.60
C ILE A 302 -6.93 -8.52 12.10
N GLY A 303 -7.53 -9.27 11.20
CA GLY A 303 -8.39 -10.39 11.54
C GLY A 303 -8.64 -11.24 10.31
N LEU A 304 -8.44 -12.55 10.45
CA LEU A 304 -8.78 -13.52 9.43
C LEU A 304 -9.42 -14.68 10.16
N ASP A 305 -10.71 -14.90 10.00
CA ASP A 305 -11.40 -15.99 10.69
C ASP A 305 -12.69 -16.41 9.97
N LEU A 306 -13.26 -17.53 10.36
CA LEU A 306 -14.58 -17.96 9.91
C LEU A 306 -15.65 -16.93 10.27
N GLU A 307 -16.62 -16.77 9.36
CA GLU A 307 -17.81 -15.96 9.61
C GLU A 307 -18.66 -16.51 10.78
N SER A 308 -18.69 -17.82 10.94
CA SER A 308 -19.30 -18.52 12.08
C SER A 308 -18.68 -19.92 12.24
N PRO A 309 -18.83 -20.59 13.40
CA PRO A 309 -18.21 -21.91 13.64
C PRO A 309 -18.53 -22.99 12.58
N THR A 310 -19.71 -22.90 11.95
CA THR A 310 -20.19 -23.85 10.93
C THR A 310 -20.00 -23.32 9.49
N SER A 311 -19.58 -22.08 9.31
CA SER A 311 -19.40 -21.48 7.98
C SER A 311 -18.20 -22.09 7.24
N SER A 312 -18.23 -21.96 5.91
CA SER A 312 -17.08 -22.18 5.03
C SER A 312 -16.44 -20.88 4.53
N ASN A 313 -17.04 -19.74 4.90
CA ASN A 313 -16.59 -18.40 4.51
C ASN A 313 -15.51 -17.89 5.46
N ILE A 314 -14.52 -17.18 4.91
CA ILE A 314 -13.47 -16.52 5.68
C ILE A 314 -13.66 -15.01 5.62
N VAL A 315 -13.82 -14.39 6.77
CA VAL A 315 -13.86 -12.94 6.95
C VAL A 315 -12.44 -12.44 7.09
N VAL A 316 -12.03 -11.56 6.19
CA VAL A 316 -10.76 -10.85 6.17
C VAL A 316 -11.00 -9.40 6.59
N LYS A 317 -10.31 -8.97 7.63
CA LYS A 317 -10.32 -7.61 8.17
C LYS A 317 -8.97 -6.96 7.90
N VAL A 318 -8.99 -5.83 7.22
CA VAL A 318 -7.80 -5.11 6.77
C VAL A 318 -7.75 -3.75 7.45
N ALA A 319 -6.59 -3.40 8.01
CA ALA A 319 -6.28 -2.07 8.51
C ALA A 319 -5.36 -1.34 7.54
N GLY A 320 -5.63 -0.07 7.33
CA GLY A 320 -4.92 0.84 6.43
C GLY A 320 -5.77 2.10 6.21
N GLY A 321 -5.18 3.14 5.62
CA GLY A 321 -5.92 4.36 5.30
C GLY A 321 -6.28 5.20 6.53
N SER A 322 -5.55 5.07 7.63
CA SER A 322 -5.55 5.99 8.79
C SER A 322 -4.95 7.35 8.41
N PHE A 323 -5.53 8.00 7.41
CA PHE A 323 -5.19 9.36 7.02
C PHE A 323 -5.81 10.34 8.01
N LEU A 324 -5.03 11.30 8.54
CA LEU A 324 -5.62 12.45 9.21
C LEU A 324 -6.23 13.36 8.14
N GLY A 325 -7.53 13.56 8.25
CA GLY A 325 -8.36 14.19 7.23
C GLY A 325 -7.97 15.62 6.87
N GLY A 326 -8.30 15.97 5.62
CA GLY A 326 -8.56 17.34 5.19
C GLY A 326 -7.39 18.09 4.60
N SER A 327 -6.85 17.63 3.45
CA SER A 327 -6.14 18.57 2.57
C SER A 327 -7.15 19.65 2.12
N PRO A 328 -6.80 20.95 2.16
CA PRO A 328 -7.64 21.99 1.59
C PRO A 328 -7.90 21.79 0.09
N TYR A 329 -7.08 20.98 -0.58
CA TYR A 329 -7.18 20.62 -1.99
C TYR A 329 -7.97 19.34 -2.23
N THR A 330 -8.73 18.82 -1.24
CA THR A 330 -9.56 17.61 -1.45
C THR A 330 -10.53 17.80 -2.63
N ALA A 331 -11.04 19.02 -2.81
CA ALA A 331 -11.87 19.41 -3.95
C ALA A 331 -11.07 19.62 -5.26
N ALA A 332 -9.76 19.84 -5.19
CA ALA A 332 -8.84 20.08 -6.30
C ALA A 332 -7.93 18.89 -6.63
N GLY A 333 -8.30 17.68 -6.22
CA GLY A 333 -7.63 16.45 -6.64
C GLY A 333 -6.71 15.80 -5.61
N ASP A 334 -6.60 16.35 -4.39
CA ASP A 334 -6.04 15.63 -3.25
C ASP A 334 -7.06 14.60 -2.72
N ALA A 335 -7.43 13.68 -3.59
CA ALA A 335 -8.49 12.72 -3.32
C ALA A 335 -7.95 11.67 -2.34
N PRO A 336 -8.56 11.47 -1.16
CA PRO A 336 -8.11 10.46 -0.20
C PRO A 336 -8.41 9.02 -0.65
N ARG A 337 -8.82 8.82 -1.90
CA ARG A 337 -9.32 7.54 -2.45
C ARG A 337 -8.16 6.60 -2.73
N ARG A 338 -7.88 5.74 -1.77
CA ARG A 338 -7.00 4.57 -1.93
C ARG A 338 -7.82 3.37 -2.38
N THR A 339 -7.25 2.57 -3.25
CA THR A 339 -7.85 1.28 -3.63
C THR A 339 -7.08 0.17 -2.94
N PHE A 340 -7.64 -0.35 -1.85
CA PHE A 340 -7.08 -1.53 -1.21
C PHE A 340 -7.52 -2.78 -1.98
N GLY A 341 -6.72 -3.84 -1.94
CA GLY A 341 -7.04 -5.10 -2.60
C GLY A 341 -6.58 -6.29 -1.78
N VAL A 342 -7.47 -7.26 -1.61
CA VAL A 342 -7.13 -8.57 -1.01
C VAL A 342 -6.66 -9.47 -2.14
N GLN A 343 -5.50 -10.09 -1.97
CA GLN A 343 -4.90 -11.01 -2.91
C GLN A 343 -4.72 -12.37 -2.25
N ALA A 344 -4.83 -13.46 -3.01
CA ALA A 344 -4.54 -14.78 -2.47
C ALA A 344 -3.87 -15.74 -3.46
N ALA A 345 -3.15 -16.70 -2.91
CA ALA A 345 -2.63 -17.89 -3.60
C ALA A 345 -3.21 -19.15 -2.95
N ASN A 346 -3.49 -20.16 -3.77
CA ASN A 346 -4.13 -21.41 -3.34
C ASN A 346 -3.07 -22.48 -3.17
N GLU A 347 -3.12 -23.22 -2.06
CA GLU A 347 -2.32 -24.42 -1.73
C GLU A 347 -0.80 -24.22 -1.64
N ASP A 348 -0.21 -23.32 -2.40
CA ASP A 348 1.23 -23.05 -2.46
C ASP A 348 1.48 -21.53 -2.36
N VAL A 349 2.21 -21.13 -1.32
CA VAL A 349 2.53 -19.73 -1.06
C VAL A 349 3.42 -19.10 -2.13
N THR A 350 4.22 -19.91 -2.83
CA THR A 350 5.18 -19.42 -3.84
C THR A 350 4.50 -19.00 -5.14
N LEU A 351 3.24 -19.40 -5.33
CA LEU A 351 2.45 -18.97 -6.47
C LEU A 351 2.12 -17.47 -6.38
N PRO A 352 2.08 -16.76 -7.51
CA PRO A 352 1.65 -15.37 -7.54
C PRO A 352 0.26 -15.20 -6.93
N LYS A 353 0.13 -14.30 -5.95
CA LYS A 353 -1.15 -13.99 -5.33
C LYS A 353 -2.01 -13.18 -6.31
N LEU A 354 -3.18 -13.72 -6.65
CA LEU A 354 -4.13 -13.09 -7.56
C LEU A 354 -5.06 -12.18 -6.77
N ARG A 355 -5.37 -11.00 -7.32
CA ARG A 355 -6.31 -10.07 -6.68
C ARG A 355 -7.73 -10.62 -6.74
N LEU A 356 -8.36 -10.75 -5.57
CA LEU A 356 -9.73 -11.29 -5.42
C LEU A 356 -10.78 -10.18 -5.42
N THR A 357 -10.47 -9.04 -4.82
CA THR A 357 -11.40 -7.91 -4.69
C THR A 357 -10.66 -6.59 -4.57
N ASN A 358 -11.36 -5.50 -4.86
CA ASN A 358 -10.98 -4.15 -4.47
C ASN A 358 -11.87 -3.71 -3.29
N LEU A 359 -11.25 -3.24 -2.23
CA LEU A 359 -11.90 -2.58 -1.11
C LEU A 359 -11.76 -1.08 -1.37
N THR A 360 -12.82 -0.47 -1.90
CA THR A 360 -12.92 0.99 -1.99
C THR A 360 -12.99 1.55 -0.57
N ALA A 361 -11.91 2.21 -0.16
CA ALA A 361 -11.62 2.62 1.21
C ALA A 361 -12.78 3.40 1.87
N LEU A 362 -13.14 2.99 3.09
CA LEU A 362 -13.69 3.92 4.08
C LEU A 362 -12.52 4.71 4.67
N LEU A 363 -12.69 6.02 4.78
CA LEU A 363 -11.65 7.03 5.08
C LEU A 363 -11.02 6.92 6.48
N SER A 364 -11.44 5.95 7.29
CA SER A 364 -10.82 5.56 8.55
C SER A 364 -11.31 4.18 8.97
N GLY A 365 -10.41 3.35 9.50
CA GLY A 365 -10.76 2.13 10.24
C GLY A 365 -10.48 0.81 9.53
N THR A 366 -11.33 -0.18 9.82
CA THR A 366 -11.17 -1.58 9.39
C THR A 366 -12.06 -1.87 8.19
N SER A 367 -11.47 -2.24 7.06
CA SER A 367 -12.21 -2.78 5.92
C SER A 367 -12.48 -4.27 6.13
N VAL A 368 -13.68 -4.74 5.80
CA VAL A 368 -14.08 -6.14 5.99
C VAL A 368 -14.52 -6.72 4.65
N TRP A 369 -14.02 -7.92 4.32
CA TRP A 369 -14.40 -8.67 3.13
C TRP A 369 -14.52 -10.16 3.44
N THR A 370 -15.33 -10.88 2.68
CA THR A 370 -15.59 -12.30 2.88
C THR A 370 -15.16 -13.12 1.67
N ASP A 371 -14.20 -14.04 1.86
CA ASP A 371 -13.84 -15.08 0.90
C ASP A 371 -14.85 -16.24 1.01
N VAL A 372 -15.79 -16.28 0.08
CA VAL A 372 -16.94 -17.19 0.12
C VAL A 372 -16.48 -18.62 -0.17
N GLY A 373 -16.76 -19.54 0.76
CA GLY A 373 -16.46 -20.96 0.63
C GLY A 373 -14.98 -21.36 0.75
N ALA A 374 -14.07 -20.43 1.04
CA ALA A 374 -12.63 -20.69 1.06
C ALA A 374 -12.21 -21.90 1.92
N ALA A 375 -12.83 -22.09 3.09
CA ALA A 375 -12.51 -23.18 4.00
C ALA A 375 -13.06 -24.55 3.59
N ALA A 376 -13.89 -24.62 2.55
CA ALA A 376 -14.37 -25.85 1.95
C ALA A 376 -13.65 -26.17 0.62
N LEU A 377 -13.17 -25.14 -0.08
CA LEU A 377 -12.55 -25.27 -1.40
C LEU A 377 -11.04 -25.55 -1.35
N TYR A 378 -10.35 -25.07 -0.32
CA TYR A 378 -8.89 -25.11 -0.25
C TYR A 378 -8.41 -25.74 1.05
N THR A 379 -7.34 -26.54 0.96
CA THR A 379 -6.62 -27.07 2.13
C THR A 379 -5.74 -25.99 2.74
N SER A 380 -5.07 -25.18 1.92
CA SER A 380 -4.39 -23.97 2.37
C SER A 380 -4.61 -22.81 1.41
N ARG A 381 -4.63 -21.59 1.94
CA ARG A 381 -4.79 -20.36 1.16
C ARG A 381 -4.05 -19.21 1.82
N TYR A 382 -3.24 -18.50 1.05
CA TYR A 382 -2.33 -17.46 1.55
C TYR A 382 -2.78 -16.10 1.07
N TYR A 383 -3.03 -15.18 1.99
CA TYR A 383 -3.56 -13.85 1.77
C TYR A 383 -2.48 -12.80 1.95
N ALA A 384 -2.53 -11.77 1.10
CA ALA A 384 -1.82 -10.52 1.27
C ALA A 384 -2.78 -9.36 0.98
N VAL A 385 -2.43 -8.18 1.45
CA VAL A 385 -3.19 -6.96 1.19
C VAL A 385 -2.32 -5.96 0.46
N SER A 386 -2.95 -5.26 -0.46
CA SER A 386 -2.30 -4.29 -1.32
C SER A 386 -3.06 -2.99 -1.33
N VAL A 387 -2.39 -1.92 -1.66
CA VAL A 387 -2.94 -0.59 -1.83
C VAL A 387 -2.45 -0.03 -3.17
N ALA A 388 -3.32 0.69 -3.86
CA ALA A 388 -2.96 1.52 -4.99
C ALA A 388 -3.38 2.97 -4.72
N PHE A 389 -2.44 3.89 -4.94
CA PHE A 389 -2.60 5.32 -4.71
C PHE A 389 -1.62 6.10 -5.61
N ALA A 390 -2.05 7.24 -6.16
CA ALA A 390 -1.19 8.13 -6.97
C ALA A 390 -0.44 7.42 -8.12
N GLY A 391 -1.06 6.43 -8.77
CA GLY A 391 -0.43 5.65 -9.86
C GLY A 391 0.60 4.60 -9.41
N ALA A 392 0.90 4.52 -8.11
CA ALA A 392 1.78 3.51 -7.52
C ALA A 392 0.98 2.45 -6.75
N SER A 393 1.63 1.32 -6.43
CA SER A 393 1.05 0.26 -5.63
C SER A 393 2.06 -0.35 -4.65
N TYR A 394 1.53 -0.84 -3.54
CA TYR A 394 2.28 -1.51 -2.49
C TYR A 394 1.51 -2.74 -2.01
N THR A 395 2.18 -3.88 -1.88
CA THR A 395 1.64 -5.07 -1.20
C THR A 395 2.41 -5.25 0.09
N ASN A 396 1.69 -5.42 1.20
CA ASN A 396 2.30 -5.58 2.51
C ASN A 396 3.20 -6.83 2.54
N ARG A 397 4.21 -6.80 3.42
CA ARG A 397 5.14 -7.93 3.60
C ARG A 397 4.57 -9.05 4.47
N GLU A 398 3.59 -8.74 5.32
CA GLU A 398 2.94 -9.76 6.15
C GLU A 398 2.00 -10.63 5.31
N GLU A 399 2.21 -11.94 5.38
CA GLU A 399 1.29 -12.90 4.78
C GLU A 399 0.45 -13.57 5.86
N TRP A 400 -0.82 -13.75 5.58
CA TRP A 400 -1.72 -14.52 6.43
C TRP A 400 -2.12 -15.80 5.71
N ALA A 401 -2.34 -16.88 6.44
CA ALA A 401 -2.78 -18.14 5.89
C ALA A 401 -4.09 -18.59 6.52
N LEU A 402 -4.87 -19.29 5.70
CA LEU A 402 -5.89 -20.24 6.07
C LEU A 402 -5.29 -21.64 5.89
N HIS A 403 -5.49 -22.52 6.85
CA HIS A 403 -5.25 -23.96 6.71
C HIS A 403 -6.49 -24.72 7.20
N ALA A 404 -7.13 -25.45 6.28
CA ALA A 404 -8.28 -26.31 6.56
C ALA A 404 -7.81 -27.77 6.62
N GLN A 405 -8.03 -28.41 7.78
CA GLN A 405 -7.58 -29.78 8.01
C GLN A 405 -8.77 -30.70 8.29
N PRO A 406 -8.94 -31.84 7.58
CA PRO A 406 -10.04 -32.77 7.85
C PRO A 406 -9.98 -33.35 9.28
N ARG A 407 -11.15 -33.74 9.82
CA ARG A 407 -11.35 -34.26 11.18
C ARG A 407 -12.34 -35.43 11.20
N LEU A 408 -11.96 -36.55 10.60
CA LEU A 408 -12.72 -37.81 10.64
C LEU A 408 -12.63 -38.50 12.00
N ALA A 409 -13.72 -39.14 12.44
CA ALA A 409 -13.76 -39.89 13.68
C ALA A 409 -12.76 -41.06 13.70
N GLY A 410 -12.15 -41.32 14.86
CA GLY A 410 -11.19 -42.41 15.08
C GLY A 410 -9.79 -42.12 14.54
N GLN A 411 -9.54 -40.92 14.04
CA GLN A 411 -8.26 -40.52 13.44
C GLN A 411 -7.54 -39.49 14.31
N ARG A 412 -6.22 -39.42 14.12
CA ARG A 412 -5.32 -38.49 14.79
C ARG A 412 -4.88 -37.42 13.81
N TYR A 413 -4.89 -36.17 14.24
CA TYR A 413 -4.64 -35.01 13.39
C TYR A 413 -3.68 -34.00 14.02
N LEU A 414 -2.95 -33.31 13.15
CA LEU A 414 -1.98 -32.25 13.45
C LEU A 414 -0.71 -32.73 14.15
N ILE A 415 0.44 -32.12 13.81
CA ILE A 415 1.74 -32.22 14.51
C ILE A 415 2.59 -30.96 14.24
N CYS A 416 1.94 -29.86 13.84
CA CYS A 416 2.47 -28.49 13.82
C CYS A 416 1.33 -27.47 13.64
N VAL A 417 1.45 -26.29 14.25
CA VAL A 417 0.61 -25.12 13.92
C VAL A 417 1.40 -24.21 12.96
N PRO A 418 0.94 -23.98 11.72
CA PRO A 418 1.65 -23.17 10.73
C PRO A 418 1.28 -21.68 10.77
N VAL A 419 0.47 -21.24 11.74
CA VAL A 419 -0.04 -19.86 11.82
C VAL A 419 0.22 -19.21 13.19
N ASP A 420 0.61 -17.94 13.17
CA ASP A 420 0.81 -17.07 14.34
C ASP A 420 -0.38 -16.11 14.52
N TYR A 421 -0.74 -15.77 15.75
CA TYR A 421 -1.63 -14.64 16.05
C TYR A 421 -0.92 -13.38 16.54
N GLY A 422 0.41 -13.41 16.65
CA GLY A 422 1.22 -12.26 17.02
C GLY A 422 1.21 -11.90 18.50
N SER A 423 0.52 -12.65 19.37
CA SER A 423 0.58 -12.47 20.82
C SER A 423 0.62 -13.80 21.58
N PRO A 424 1.32 -13.89 22.73
CA PRO A 424 1.33 -15.08 23.56
C PRO A 424 -0.07 -15.50 24.03
N GLU A 425 -0.97 -14.56 24.29
CA GLU A 425 -2.33 -14.83 24.75
C GLU A 425 -3.19 -15.46 23.66
N ALA A 426 -3.03 -15.01 22.40
CA ALA A 426 -3.77 -15.57 21.27
C ALA A 426 -3.18 -16.92 20.82
N ASN A 427 -1.85 -17.09 20.91
CA ASN A 427 -1.12 -18.34 20.68
C ASN A 427 -1.10 -19.26 21.91
N ASN A 428 -2.26 -19.48 22.53
CA ASN A 428 -2.38 -20.32 23.72
C ASN A 428 -3.62 -21.20 23.60
N LEU A 429 -3.63 -22.36 24.28
CA LEU A 429 -4.80 -23.24 24.36
C LEU A 429 -6.03 -22.57 25.01
N ARG A 430 -5.85 -21.56 25.87
CA ARG A 430 -6.96 -20.73 26.37
C ARG A 430 -7.40 -19.61 25.41
N GLY A 431 -6.58 -19.30 24.41
CA GLY A 431 -6.74 -18.19 23.48
C GLY A 431 -7.43 -18.55 22.18
N THR A 432 -7.30 -17.67 21.18
CA THR A 432 -7.86 -17.84 19.83
C THR A 432 -7.38 -19.13 19.17
N LEU A 433 -6.08 -19.43 19.23
CA LEU A 433 -5.53 -20.65 18.67
C LEU A 433 -6.17 -21.91 19.27
N GLY A 434 -6.35 -21.97 20.59
CA GLY A 434 -7.04 -23.05 21.27
C GLY A 434 -8.48 -23.24 20.79
N GLN A 435 -9.22 -22.14 20.62
CA GLN A 435 -10.57 -22.17 20.05
C GLN A 435 -10.57 -22.70 18.61
N GLN A 436 -9.57 -22.36 17.80
CA GLN A 436 -9.45 -22.87 16.43
C GLN A 436 -9.09 -24.36 16.39
N LEU A 437 -8.20 -24.81 17.29
CA LEU A 437 -7.86 -26.23 17.48
C LEU A 437 -9.09 -27.06 17.85
N ALA A 438 -10.04 -26.49 18.58
CA ALA A 438 -11.29 -27.13 18.94
C ALA A 438 -12.29 -27.27 17.77
N ARG A 439 -12.09 -26.57 16.65
CA ARG A 439 -13.03 -26.60 15.51
C ARG A 439 -13.00 -27.96 14.82
N GLY A 440 -14.17 -28.48 14.50
CA GLY A 440 -14.30 -29.82 13.92
C GLY A 440 -14.07 -30.95 14.93
N LEU A 441 -13.86 -30.62 16.21
CA LEU A 441 -13.87 -31.55 17.31
C LEU A 441 -15.21 -31.52 18.05
N ARG A 442 -15.38 -32.51 18.92
CA ARG A 442 -16.52 -32.69 19.80
C ARG A 442 -16.07 -32.46 21.25
N PRO A 443 -16.57 -31.41 21.91
CA PRO A 443 -16.49 -31.30 23.35
C PRO A 443 -17.32 -32.41 24.02
N GLY A 444 -16.80 -32.99 25.11
CA GLY A 444 -17.49 -34.01 25.91
C GLY A 444 -17.96 -33.47 27.26
N ALA A 445 -18.86 -34.19 27.93
CA ALA A 445 -19.19 -33.91 29.34
C ALA A 445 -18.21 -34.58 30.31
N THR A 446 -17.49 -35.59 29.83
CA THR A 446 -16.46 -36.31 30.58
C THR A 446 -15.20 -36.47 29.74
N ALA A 447 -14.06 -36.71 30.39
CA ALA A 447 -12.79 -37.01 29.75
C ALA A 447 -12.84 -38.21 28.78
N ALA A 448 -13.77 -39.15 28.96
CA ALA A 448 -13.94 -40.30 28.08
C ALA A 448 -14.72 -39.96 26.79
N GLU A 449 -15.58 -38.95 26.84
CA GLU A 449 -16.40 -38.50 25.70
C GLU A 449 -15.73 -37.39 24.88
N ALA A 450 -14.88 -36.60 25.55
CA ALA A 450 -14.21 -35.44 24.96
C ALA A 450 -13.12 -35.86 23.98
N ASP A 451 -13.03 -35.12 22.88
CA ASP A 451 -11.82 -35.16 22.06
C ASP A 451 -10.63 -34.64 22.84
N LYS A 452 -9.45 -35.13 22.48
CA LYS A 452 -8.22 -34.86 23.21
C LYS A 452 -7.19 -34.15 22.35
N LEU A 453 -6.35 -33.34 22.99
CA LEU A 453 -5.11 -32.82 22.43
C LEU A 453 -3.96 -33.36 23.28
N CYS A 454 -2.88 -33.75 22.62
CA CYS A 454 -1.74 -34.37 23.25
C CYS A 454 -0.46 -33.64 22.84
N TYR A 455 0.37 -33.34 23.83
CA TYR A 455 1.61 -32.58 23.69
C TYR A 455 2.73 -33.32 24.44
N MET A 456 3.94 -33.32 23.89
CA MET A 456 5.12 -33.84 24.59
C MET A 456 5.84 -32.69 25.27
N ASP A 457 5.94 -32.73 26.60
CA ASP A 457 6.65 -31.71 27.36
C ASP A 457 8.18 -31.79 27.22
N ALA A 458 8.88 -30.82 27.80
CA ALA A 458 10.34 -30.74 27.76
C ALA A 458 11.06 -31.93 28.45
N ALA A 459 10.35 -32.71 29.26
CA ALA A 459 10.88 -33.92 29.88
C ALA A 459 10.65 -35.17 29.01
N GLY A 460 10.03 -35.03 27.83
CA GLY A 460 9.71 -36.13 26.92
C GLY A 460 8.46 -36.91 27.32
N LEU A 461 7.63 -36.38 28.22
CA LEU A 461 6.40 -37.01 28.68
C LEU A 461 5.18 -36.47 27.92
N TRP A 462 4.23 -37.35 27.63
CA TRP A 462 2.97 -36.97 26.99
C TRP A 462 1.97 -36.42 28.00
N GLN A 463 1.53 -35.18 27.76
CA GLN A 463 0.43 -34.53 28.46
C GLN A 463 -0.83 -34.62 27.59
N GLU A 464 -1.99 -34.86 28.23
CA GLU A 464 -3.30 -34.91 27.57
C GLU A 464 -4.18 -33.76 28.06
N PHE A 465 -4.83 -33.10 27.11
CA PHE A 465 -5.80 -32.03 27.33
C PHE A 465 -7.14 -32.47 26.75
N TYR A 466 -8.22 -32.18 27.46
CA TYR A 466 -9.57 -32.60 27.12
C TYR A 466 -10.40 -31.39 26.70
N LEU A 467 -11.21 -31.55 25.66
CA LEU A 467 -12.08 -30.50 25.17
C LEU A 467 -13.43 -30.53 25.90
N PHE A 468 -13.70 -29.47 26.67
CA PHE A 468 -14.96 -29.27 27.38
C PHE A 468 -15.70 -28.04 26.84
N THR A 469 -16.92 -27.81 27.35
CA THR A 469 -17.74 -26.64 27.01
C THR A 469 -18.02 -25.85 28.27
N ASN A 470 -17.84 -24.53 28.23
CA ASN A 470 -18.13 -23.68 29.39
C ASN A 470 -19.64 -23.42 29.51
N ALA A 471 -20.05 -22.73 30.58
CA ALA A 471 -21.47 -22.39 30.83
C ALA A 471 -22.14 -21.60 29.67
N ASN A 472 -21.33 -20.89 28.87
CA ASN A 472 -21.79 -20.09 27.73
C ASN A 472 -21.79 -20.86 26.41
N GLY A 473 -21.53 -22.18 26.42
CA GLY A 473 -21.52 -23.00 25.20
C GLY A 473 -20.23 -22.90 24.36
N THR A 474 -19.18 -22.24 24.87
CA THR A 474 -17.90 -22.09 24.15
C THR A 474 -16.94 -23.24 24.50
N PRO A 475 -16.37 -23.94 23.50
CA PRO A 475 -15.37 -24.97 23.74
C PRO A 475 -14.07 -24.40 24.34
N TYR A 476 -13.46 -25.13 25.27
CA TYR A 476 -12.16 -24.80 25.84
C TYR A 476 -11.37 -26.07 26.23
N TRP A 477 -10.04 -25.96 26.24
CA TRP A 477 -9.15 -27.05 26.62
C TRP A 477 -8.90 -27.06 28.13
N SER A 478 -8.87 -28.23 28.75
CA SER A 478 -8.52 -28.42 30.16
C SER A 478 -7.46 -29.51 30.30
N ASP A 479 -6.49 -29.29 31.18
CA ASP A 479 -5.49 -30.26 31.64
C ASP A 479 -6.01 -31.12 32.80
N GLU A 480 -7.18 -30.79 33.35
CA GLU A 480 -7.85 -31.55 34.40
C GLU A 480 -8.93 -32.47 33.82
N ILE A 481 -8.95 -33.72 34.30
CA ILE A 481 -9.99 -34.71 33.94
C ILE A 481 -11.40 -34.21 34.33
N SER A 482 -11.50 -33.40 35.38
CA SER A 482 -12.75 -32.79 35.86
C SER A 482 -13.27 -31.65 35.00
N GLY A 483 -12.45 -31.08 34.10
CA GLY A 483 -12.85 -29.95 33.27
C GLY A 483 -13.23 -28.71 34.09
N THR A 484 -12.50 -28.42 35.17
CA THR A 484 -12.79 -27.31 36.08
C THR A 484 -11.95 -26.06 35.83
N SER A 485 -10.81 -26.21 35.15
CA SER A 485 -9.89 -25.12 34.80
C SER A 485 -9.55 -25.13 33.31
N THR A 486 -9.17 -23.97 32.79
CA THR A 486 -8.72 -23.83 31.39
C THR A 486 -7.21 -24.00 31.32
N ALA A 487 -6.75 -24.78 30.34
CA ALA A 487 -5.33 -25.04 30.10
C ALA A 487 -4.61 -23.75 29.67
N ASP A 488 -3.59 -23.36 30.43
CA ASP A 488 -2.70 -22.24 30.10
C ASP A 488 -1.40 -22.75 29.48
N VAL A 489 -1.49 -23.16 28.20
CA VAL A 489 -0.35 -23.74 27.48
C VAL A 489 -0.09 -22.91 26.22
N PRO A 490 1.03 -22.17 26.19
CA PRO A 490 1.51 -21.50 24.99
C PRO A 490 1.79 -22.51 23.88
N VAL A 491 1.32 -22.22 22.68
CA VAL A 491 1.56 -23.03 21.48
C VAL A 491 2.32 -22.18 20.49
N TYR A 492 3.57 -22.55 20.26
CA TYR A 492 4.46 -21.90 19.31
C TYR A 492 4.45 -22.61 17.95
N PRO A 493 4.75 -21.87 16.88
CA PRO A 493 5.02 -22.43 15.57
C PRO A 493 6.13 -23.48 15.64
N GLY A 494 5.98 -24.59 14.93
CA GLY A 494 6.95 -25.69 14.98
C GLY A 494 6.80 -26.62 16.19
N MET A 495 5.98 -26.29 17.19
CA MET A 495 5.65 -27.25 18.25
C MET A 495 4.81 -28.40 17.70
N ALA A 496 5.18 -29.62 18.08
CA ALA A 496 4.41 -30.81 17.74
C ALA A 496 3.25 -31.02 18.73
N LEU A 497 2.03 -31.08 18.19
CA LEU A 497 0.79 -31.33 18.92
C LEU A 497 -0.09 -32.22 18.08
N TRP A 498 -0.64 -33.28 18.65
CA TRP A 498 -1.65 -34.06 17.96
C TRP A 498 -2.98 -34.00 18.68
N VAL A 499 -4.03 -34.13 17.90
CA VAL A 499 -5.41 -34.08 18.34
C VAL A 499 -6.07 -35.38 17.95
N VAL A 500 -6.88 -35.89 18.86
CA VAL A 500 -7.57 -37.17 18.75
C VAL A 500 -9.04 -36.92 18.57
N ARG A 501 -9.57 -37.31 17.42
CA ARG A 501 -11.01 -37.27 17.17
C ARG A 501 -11.64 -38.57 17.65
N GLY A 502 -12.37 -38.51 18.76
CA GLY A 502 -13.22 -39.58 19.26
C GLY A 502 -14.47 -39.79 18.38
N SER A 503 -15.18 -40.89 18.63
CA SER A 503 -16.42 -41.23 17.90
C SER A 503 -17.57 -40.29 18.27
N GLY A 504 -18.28 -39.75 17.26
CA GLY A 504 -19.48 -38.93 17.46
C GLY A 504 -19.60 -37.78 16.46
N THR A 505 -20.70 -37.03 16.52
CA THR A 505 -20.98 -35.92 15.59
C THR A 505 -20.21 -34.66 16.01
N ALA A 506 -19.42 -34.09 15.09
CA ALA A 506 -18.79 -32.77 15.26
C ALA A 506 -19.65 -31.68 14.61
N GLN A 507 -19.41 -30.42 14.98
CA GLN A 507 -20.05 -29.26 14.35
C GLN A 507 -19.67 -29.08 12.88
N ARG A 508 -18.52 -29.62 12.45
CA ARG A 508 -18.03 -29.60 11.07
C ARG A 508 -17.03 -30.73 10.83
N ALA A 509 -16.75 -31.03 9.56
CA ALA A 509 -15.87 -32.13 9.17
C ALA A 509 -14.37 -31.76 9.10
N ASN A 510 -14.01 -30.49 9.26
CA ASN A 510 -12.63 -29.99 9.24
C ASN A 510 -12.38 -28.93 10.32
N ALA A 511 -11.14 -28.81 10.79
CA ALA A 511 -10.68 -27.67 11.56
C ALA A 511 -10.20 -26.56 10.61
N VAL A 512 -10.32 -25.32 11.02
CA VAL A 512 -9.89 -24.16 10.24
C VAL A 512 -8.99 -23.30 11.11
N PHE A 513 -7.74 -23.21 10.66
CA PHE A 513 -6.67 -22.44 11.24
C PHE A 513 -6.42 -21.19 10.42
N THR A 514 -6.29 -20.05 11.07
CA THR A 514 -6.06 -18.77 10.41
C THR A 514 -5.05 -17.96 11.18
N GLY A 515 -4.16 -17.23 10.54
CA GLY A 515 -3.17 -16.40 11.24
C GLY A 515 -2.06 -15.95 10.31
N ARG A 516 -1.08 -15.21 10.83
CA ARG A 516 0.15 -14.87 10.11
C ARG A 516 0.85 -16.15 9.70
N SER A 517 1.27 -16.23 8.44
CA SER A 517 1.94 -17.40 7.92
C SER A 517 3.45 -17.31 8.13
N PHE A 518 4.09 -18.43 8.47
CA PHE A 518 5.55 -18.51 8.56
C PHE A 518 6.17 -18.78 7.18
N THR A 519 6.03 -17.83 6.26
CA THR A 519 6.45 -18.01 4.86
C THR A 519 7.76 -17.32 4.53
N THR A 520 8.25 -16.45 5.43
CA THR A 520 9.47 -15.65 5.26
C THR A 520 10.58 -16.06 6.23
N GLN A 521 11.75 -15.43 6.11
CA GLN A 521 12.92 -15.62 6.98
C GLN A 521 12.69 -15.16 8.44
N SER A 522 11.56 -14.52 8.75
CA SER A 522 11.28 -13.85 10.02
C SER A 522 10.96 -14.78 11.19
N VAL A 523 11.06 -16.10 11.05
CA VAL A 523 10.88 -16.98 12.20
C VAL A 523 12.15 -16.97 13.04
N VAL A 524 11.99 -16.55 14.29
CA VAL A 524 13.00 -16.67 15.35
C VAL A 524 13.56 -18.09 15.33
N THR A 525 14.88 -18.18 15.47
CA THR A 525 15.55 -19.47 15.60
C THR A 525 14.92 -20.26 16.75
N LEU A 526 14.30 -21.42 16.44
CA LEU A 526 13.70 -22.25 17.47
C LEU A 526 14.82 -23.03 18.15
N ASN A 527 15.10 -22.66 19.40
CA ASN A 527 16.03 -23.35 20.26
C ASN A 527 15.28 -24.42 21.03
N PHE A 528 15.56 -25.68 20.73
CA PHE A 528 15.13 -26.78 21.57
C PHE A 528 16.37 -27.37 22.25
N THR A 529 16.33 -27.51 23.57
CA THR A 529 17.41 -28.18 24.32
C THR A 529 16.97 -29.60 24.58
N THR A 530 17.72 -30.58 24.05
CA THR A 530 17.57 -31.98 24.44
C THR A 530 18.56 -32.30 25.56
N ASN A 531 18.06 -32.89 26.65
CA ASN A 531 18.92 -33.53 27.65
C ASN A 531 19.50 -34.85 27.09
N TYR A 532 20.56 -35.37 27.71
CA TYR A 532 21.15 -36.65 27.32
C TYR A 532 20.10 -37.78 27.27
N GLY A 533 19.92 -38.41 26.10
CA GLY A 533 18.91 -39.44 25.88
C GLY A 533 17.47 -38.94 25.76
N GLY A 534 17.27 -37.61 25.76
CA GLY A 534 15.98 -36.95 25.61
C GLY A 534 15.55 -36.79 24.15
N TRP A 535 14.24 -36.80 23.95
CA TRP A 535 13.58 -36.57 22.65
C TRP A 535 12.81 -35.26 22.68
N THR A 536 12.88 -34.49 21.60
CA THR A 536 12.02 -33.33 21.39
C THR A 536 11.18 -33.52 20.14
N ALA A 537 9.87 -33.42 20.30
CA ALA A 537 8.93 -33.43 19.20
C ALA A 537 8.82 -32.02 18.58
N PHE A 538 8.96 -31.93 17.26
CA PHE A 538 8.77 -30.70 16.49
C PHE A 538 8.05 -31.02 15.18
N GLY A 539 7.46 -30.00 14.56
CA GLY A 539 6.79 -30.11 13.27
C GLY A 539 7.43 -29.20 12.22
N TRP A 540 7.24 -29.51 10.94
CA TRP A 540 7.69 -28.63 9.86
C TRP A 540 6.74 -27.44 9.74
N PRO A 541 7.15 -26.20 10.07
CA PRO A 541 6.21 -25.09 10.25
C PRO A 541 5.96 -24.29 8.96
N LEU A 542 6.62 -24.64 7.85
CA LEU A 542 6.45 -23.94 6.59
C LEU A 542 5.38 -24.63 5.73
N PRO A 543 4.65 -23.87 4.90
CA PRO A 543 3.62 -24.41 4.01
C PRO A 543 4.16 -25.19 2.79
N GLN A 544 5.48 -25.33 2.67
CA GLN A 544 6.10 -26.13 1.62
C GLN A 544 7.07 -27.15 2.22
N PRO A 545 7.14 -28.38 1.67
CA PRO A 545 8.15 -29.33 2.07
C PRO A 545 9.56 -28.80 1.83
N ARG A 546 10.51 -29.14 2.71
CA ARG A 546 11.93 -28.92 2.44
C ARG A 546 12.71 -30.19 2.29
N TRP A 547 13.46 -30.21 1.19
CA TRP A 547 14.13 -31.38 0.68
C TRP A 547 15.59 -31.38 1.09
N HIS A 548 16.02 -32.48 1.68
CA HIS A 548 17.41 -32.89 1.72
C HIS A 548 17.65 -33.88 0.56
N ARG A 549 18.59 -33.53 -0.33
CA ARG A 549 18.97 -34.36 -1.48
C ARG A 549 20.41 -34.84 -1.33
N ASN A 550 20.62 -36.13 -1.57
CA ASN A 550 21.93 -36.75 -1.64
C ASN A 550 22.65 -36.34 -2.93
N LEU A 551 23.74 -35.59 -2.79
CA LEU A 551 24.68 -35.24 -3.86
C LEU A 551 26.09 -35.79 -3.58
N GLY A 552 26.21 -36.85 -2.76
CA GLY A 552 27.51 -37.34 -2.30
C GLY A 552 28.25 -36.29 -1.45
N PRO A 553 29.58 -36.20 -1.56
CA PRO A 553 30.38 -35.15 -0.89
C PRO A 553 29.95 -33.72 -1.22
N ALA A 554 29.27 -33.49 -2.35
CA ALA A 554 28.75 -32.17 -2.75
C ALA A 554 27.43 -31.80 -2.07
N THR A 555 26.85 -32.67 -1.24
CA THR A 555 25.65 -32.35 -0.46
C THR A 555 25.93 -31.14 0.42
N PRO A 556 25.13 -30.06 0.39
CA PRO A 556 25.37 -28.90 1.25
C PRO A 556 25.23 -29.28 2.73
N VAL A 557 26.00 -28.60 3.58
CA VAL A 557 25.81 -28.64 5.03
C VAL A 557 24.57 -27.80 5.38
N ASP A 558 23.77 -28.19 6.37
CA ASP A 558 22.63 -27.40 6.87
C ASP A 558 21.43 -27.21 5.88
N THR A 559 21.16 -28.13 4.94
CA THR A 559 20.05 -27.95 3.96
C THR A 559 18.65 -27.89 4.57
N LEU A 560 18.49 -28.35 5.81
CA LEU A 560 17.22 -28.43 6.53
C LEU A 560 17.11 -27.41 7.67
N GLY A 561 18.12 -26.55 7.84
CA GLY A 561 18.12 -25.58 8.93
C GLY A 561 18.59 -26.13 10.28
N PHE A 562 19.38 -27.19 10.28
CA PHE A 562 19.95 -27.74 11.51
C PHE A 562 21.41 -27.29 11.60
N TYR A 563 21.79 -26.78 12.76
CA TYR A 563 23.19 -26.41 13.01
C TYR A 563 24.14 -27.53 12.55
N PRO A 564 25.13 -27.23 11.68
CA PRO A 564 25.89 -28.27 10.98
C PRO A 564 26.87 -29.05 11.88
N LEU A 565 27.01 -28.66 13.16
CA LEU A 565 27.91 -29.27 14.14
C LEU A 565 27.08 -29.85 15.29
N GLY A 566 26.52 -31.05 15.12
CA GLY A 566 26.00 -31.82 16.24
C GLY A 566 27.16 -32.23 17.15
N ARG A 567 27.14 -31.86 18.44
CA ARG A 567 28.19 -32.30 19.40
C ARG A 567 27.97 -33.76 19.77
N GLY A 568 28.24 -34.68 18.86
CA GLY A 568 28.07 -36.11 19.11
C GLY A 568 28.22 -36.95 17.85
N GLY A 569 29.35 -37.65 17.74
CA GLY A 569 29.64 -38.55 16.62
C GLY A 569 31.14 -38.73 16.41
N THR A 570 31.95 -38.82 17.46
CA THR A 570 33.39 -38.55 17.36
C THR A 570 34.21 -39.55 16.55
N GLN A 571 33.71 -40.73 16.16
CA GLN A 571 34.52 -41.67 15.39
C GLN A 571 33.64 -42.54 14.49
N TRP A 572 34.10 -42.77 13.25
CA TRP A 572 33.88 -44.03 12.55
C TRP A 572 34.60 -45.12 13.35
N ASP A 573 34.16 -45.38 14.58
CA ASP A 573 34.83 -46.34 15.45
C ASP A 573 34.69 -47.70 14.75
N SER A 574 35.79 -48.44 14.81
CA SER A 574 36.07 -49.81 14.42
C SER A 574 35.00 -50.87 14.79
N LYS A 575 33.83 -50.46 15.25
CA LYS A 575 32.60 -51.24 15.47
C LYS A 575 31.45 -50.72 14.59
N ALA A 576 31.61 -50.74 13.27
CA ALA A 576 30.58 -50.87 12.22
C ALA A 576 29.23 -50.09 12.26
N TYR A 577 28.93 -49.20 13.22
CA TYR A 577 27.56 -48.69 13.40
C TYR A 577 27.51 -47.19 13.82
N PRO A 578 27.20 -46.28 12.88
CA PRO A 578 26.79 -44.90 13.17
C PRO A 578 25.56 -44.77 14.08
N GLY A 579 24.78 -45.85 14.25
CA GLY A 579 23.45 -45.83 14.87
C GLY A 579 23.37 -45.57 16.38
N GLN A 580 24.51 -45.46 17.09
CA GLN A 580 24.52 -45.34 18.57
C GLN A 580 25.08 -44.02 19.12
N VAL A 581 25.64 -43.14 18.27
CA VAL A 581 26.39 -41.96 18.74
C VAL A 581 26.09 -40.65 18.00
N GLY A 582 25.26 -40.67 16.95
CA GLY A 582 24.87 -39.48 16.20
C GLY A 582 23.48 -38.98 16.58
N ASP A 583 23.21 -37.70 16.29
CA ASP A 583 21.88 -37.10 16.44
C ASP A 583 20.90 -37.70 15.44
N GLN A 584 19.64 -37.85 15.85
CA GLN A 584 18.64 -38.61 15.10
C GLN A 584 17.40 -37.77 14.83
N ILE A 585 16.86 -37.91 13.62
CA ILE A 585 15.49 -37.49 13.29
C ILE A 585 14.63 -38.73 13.05
N TRP A 586 13.54 -38.83 13.79
CA TRP A 586 12.52 -39.84 13.56
C TRP A 586 11.29 -39.21 12.94
N VAL A 587 10.76 -39.86 11.90
CA VAL A 587 9.53 -39.42 11.24
C VAL A 587 8.36 -40.26 11.75
N TRP A 588 7.35 -39.57 12.25
CA TRP A 588 6.08 -40.16 12.65
C TRP A 588 5.07 -40.08 11.50
N GLU A 589 4.69 -41.24 10.97
CA GLU A 589 3.80 -41.38 9.81
C GLU A 589 2.83 -42.55 10.04
N ASP A 590 1.55 -42.39 9.67
CA ASP A 590 0.53 -43.45 9.74
C ASP A 590 0.46 -44.20 11.09
N ASN A 591 0.46 -43.44 12.19
CA ASN A 591 0.40 -43.97 13.56
C ASN A 591 1.57 -44.88 13.97
N THR A 592 2.73 -44.79 13.30
CA THR A 592 3.92 -45.55 13.69
C THR A 592 5.23 -44.81 13.37
N TYR A 593 6.31 -45.22 14.01
CA TYR A 593 7.66 -44.78 13.68
C TYR A 593 8.10 -45.45 12.39
N ARG A 594 8.34 -44.68 11.32
CA ARG A 594 8.65 -45.26 10.00
C ARG A 594 10.09 -45.12 9.55
N ARG A 595 10.77 -44.02 9.89
CA ARG A 595 12.11 -43.70 9.33
C ARG A 595 13.00 -42.96 10.32
N TRP A 596 14.29 -43.24 10.20
CA TRP A 596 15.36 -42.77 11.07
C TRP A 596 16.43 -42.17 10.17
N TYR A 597 16.82 -40.94 10.44
CA TYR A 597 17.95 -40.28 9.77
C TYR A 597 18.99 -39.90 10.81
N TRP A 598 20.27 -40.04 10.47
CA TRP A 598 21.38 -39.75 11.37
C TRP A 598 22.19 -38.57 10.86
N LEU A 599 22.45 -37.59 11.72
CA LEU A 599 23.39 -36.52 11.45
C LEU A 599 24.81 -37.03 11.74
N ILE A 600 25.69 -36.96 10.73
CA ILE A 600 27.09 -37.36 10.87
C ILE A 600 27.96 -36.13 11.08
N ASP A 601 28.86 -36.20 12.06
CA ASP A 601 29.89 -35.20 12.32
C ASP A 601 31.22 -35.86 12.74
N HIS A 602 32.34 -35.12 12.73
CA HIS A 602 33.68 -35.58 13.13
C HIS A 602 34.24 -36.83 12.38
N VAL A 603 33.69 -37.20 11.23
CA VAL A 603 34.18 -38.30 10.37
C VAL A 603 35.13 -37.80 9.27
N GLY A 604 34.93 -36.58 8.77
CA GLY A 604 35.76 -35.94 7.74
C GLY A 604 35.01 -34.85 6.96
N THR A 605 35.73 -33.94 6.31
CA THR A 605 35.14 -32.75 5.63
C THR A 605 34.08 -33.10 4.57
N ASN A 606 34.21 -34.26 3.92
CA ASN A 606 33.25 -34.75 2.93
C ASN A 606 31.94 -35.30 3.53
N TYR A 607 31.89 -35.50 4.85
CA TYR A 607 30.80 -36.23 5.53
C TYR A 607 30.15 -35.41 6.64
N ASN A 608 30.90 -34.55 7.32
CA ASN A 608 30.42 -33.75 8.44
C ASN A 608 29.25 -32.85 8.04
N GLY A 609 28.27 -32.72 8.95
CA GLY A 609 27.10 -31.83 8.81
C GLY A 609 26.05 -32.32 7.81
N ARG A 610 26.00 -33.62 7.51
CA ARG A 610 25.10 -34.21 6.49
C ARG A 610 24.29 -35.37 7.07
N TRP A 611 23.07 -35.55 6.55
CA TRP A 611 22.14 -36.58 6.99
C TRP A 611 22.32 -37.90 6.23
N TRP A 612 22.17 -39.01 6.94
CA TRP A 612 22.35 -40.38 6.43
C TRP A 612 21.13 -41.25 6.71
N ASP A 613 20.90 -42.20 5.81
CA ASP A 613 19.81 -43.18 5.88
C ASP A 613 20.39 -44.61 5.85
N ASN A 614 19.77 -45.51 6.62
CA ASN A 614 20.09 -46.94 6.71
C ASN A 614 18.85 -47.82 6.39
N ALA A 615 17.77 -47.24 5.88
CA ALA A 615 16.51 -47.95 5.73
C ALA A 615 16.63 -49.21 4.83
N ALA A 616 16.24 -50.34 5.43
CA ALA A 616 15.95 -51.66 4.85
C ALA A 616 17.07 -52.47 4.18
N THR A 617 18.21 -51.88 3.80
CA THR A 617 19.23 -52.58 2.99
C THR A 617 20.54 -52.88 3.73
N GLY A 618 20.74 -52.32 4.92
CA GLY A 618 21.99 -52.43 5.69
C GLY A 618 23.16 -51.64 5.09
N VAL A 619 22.90 -50.82 4.06
CA VAL A 619 23.90 -50.00 3.38
C VAL A 619 23.71 -48.54 3.76
N TRP A 620 24.73 -47.97 4.41
CA TRP A 620 24.78 -46.56 4.78
C TRP A 620 25.03 -45.67 3.56
N LYS A 621 24.17 -44.67 3.36
CA LYS A 621 24.29 -43.65 2.32
C LYS A 621 23.77 -42.30 2.80
N PHE A 622 24.20 -41.22 2.15
CA PHE A 622 23.57 -39.91 2.35
C PHE A 622 22.05 -40.00 2.10
N ALA A 623 21.28 -39.39 2.99
CA ALA A 623 19.83 -39.49 3.01
C ALA A 623 19.20 -38.71 1.85
N ASN A 624 18.01 -39.15 1.43
CA ASN A 624 17.08 -38.34 0.65
C ASN A 624 15.77 -38.30 1.42
N PHE A 625 15.38 -37.14 1.91
CA PHE A 625 14.11 -36.98 2.61
C PHE A 625 13.61 -35.55 2.56
N ALA A 626 12.33 -35.37 2.85
CA ALA A 626 11.74 -34.06 3.03
C ALA A 626 11.11 -33.94 4.41
N LEU A 627 11.25 -32.75 4.99
CA LEU A 627 10.38 -32.32 6.07
C LEU A 627 9.13 -31.72 5.43
N GLU A 628 7.99 -32.38 5.61
CA GLU A 628 6.73 -32.13 4.92
C GLU A 628 5.71 -31.48 5.86
N VAL A 629 4.82 -30.67 5.27
CA VAL A 629 3.73 -30.01 6.00
C VAL A 629 2.82 -31.05 6.67
N GLY A 630 2.46 -30.80 7.93
CA GLY A 630 1.52 -31.65 8.66
C GLY A 630 2.12 -32.97 9.18
N ARG A 631 3.45 -33.16 9.09
CA ARG A 631 4.17 -34.25 9.74
C ARG A 631 4.91 -33.77 10.99
N GLY A 632 5.12 -34.72 11.89
CA GLY A 632 5.82 -34.55 13.14
C GLY A 632 7.11 -35.35 13.13
N TYR A 633 8.12 -34.75 13.74
CA TYR A 633 9.48 -35.20 13.76
C TYR A 633 9.97 -35.23 15.20
N TYR A 634 10.71 -36.27 15.56
CA TYR A 634 11.39 -36.31 16.84
C TYR A 634 12.87 -36.13 16.61
N TYR A 635 13.46 -35.15 17.28
CA TYR A 635 14.90 -34.99 17.36
C TYR A 635 15.41 -35.65 18.64
N GLY A 636 16.42 -36.52 18.51
CA GLY A 636 17.05 -37.20 19.64
C GLY A 636 18.55 -36.95 19.69
N HIS A 637 19.06 -36.64 20.89
CA HIS A 637 20.50 -36.51 21.15
C HIS A 637 21.01 -37.69 21.97
N THR A 638 22.02 -38.39 21.46
CA THR A 638 22.44 -39.71 21.98
C THR A 638 23.75 -39.70 22.77
N THR A 639 24.45 -38.57 22.96
CA THR A 639 25.83 -38.56 23.53
C THR A 639 26.00 -37.86 24.89
N ASN A 640 26.90 -38.38 25.72
CA ASN A 640 27.17 -37.91 27.09
C ASN A 640 27.89 -36.54 27.19
N TRP A 641 28.09 -35.80 26.08
CA TRP A 641 28.97 -34.63 26.02
C TRP A 641 28.19 -33.30 26.13
N GLY A 642 27.45 -33.14 27.23
CA GLY A 642 26.70 -31.92 27.54
C GLY A 642 25.42 -31.74 26.71
N ALA A 643 24.54 -30.83 27.14
CA ALA A 643 23.32 -30.53 26.40
C ALA A 643 23.66 -29.93 25.02
N THR A 644 23.05 -30.47 23.96
CA THR A 644 23.09 -29.85 22.63
C THR A 644 21.92 -28.90 22.46
N ASN A 645 22.20 -27.72 21.91
CA ASN A 645 21.17 -26.84 21.40
C ASN A 645 20.81 -27.30 19.99
N PHE A 646 19.65 -27.93 19.82
CA PHE A 646 19.02 -28.02 18.51
C PHE A 646 18.62 -26.60 18.11
N LEU A 647 19.42 -26.02 17.22
CA LEU A 647 19.20 -24.69 16.67
C LEU A 647 18.53 -24.86 15.31
N TRP A 648 17.20 -24.73 15.27
CA TRP A 648 16.46 -24.78 14.02
C TRP A 648 16.42 -23.40 13.36
N ARG A 649 16.98 -23.32 12.17
CA ARG A 649 16.97 -22.16 11.28
C ARG A 649 15.98 -22.42 10.15
N PRO A 650 14.90 -21.66 10.03
CA PRO A 650 13.91 -21.83 8.96
C PRO A 650 14.50 -21.69 7.55
N THR A 651 15.67 -21.03 7.46
CA THR A 651 16.43 -20.80 6.24
C THR A 651 17.90 -21.19 6.49
N PRO A 652 18.49 -22.07 5.68
CA PRO A 652 19.94 -22.28 5.66
C PRO A 652 20.65 -20.95 5.33
N PRO A 653 21.83 -20.68 5.90
CA PRO A 653 22.63 -19.50 5.54
C PRO A 653 23.08 -19.49 4.08
#